data_AF-A0A6J8BBZ4-F1
#
_entry.id   AF-A0A6J8BBZ4-F1
#
_cell.length_a   1.000
_cell.length_b   1.000
_cell.length_c   1.000
_cell.angle_alpha   90.00
_cell.angle_beta   90.00
_cell.angle_gamma   90.00
#
_symmetry.space_group_name_H-M   'P 1'
#
loop_
_entity.id
_entity.type
_entity.pdbx_description
1 polymer ?
#
loop_
_entity_poly.entity_id
_entity_poly.type
_entity_poly.pdbx_seq_one_letter_code
_entity_poly.pdbx_strand_id
1 'polypeptide(L)'
;MAEARGSLLRFFCYCIIQIEKISVDDRFAVNMVVKNTTTILKRLRALLKNTTYVTEQIHAYIVPSGDAHQSEYIAPCDCRREFVSGFSGSAGFTRHFLQGTAELPVGGRVGVDPYLMSSETWKPMDKVLKEAGHMLVPVSQNLVDLAWEDRPSPPQNPLMVLPDSYTGQTWEDKVLKVREKMKSKNCGAFVVTPLDELAWLFNLRGSDIQYNPVFFGYVVVTKETVDLFIDEERLVSSVKDHLHLNGSSGGKVAVTIHPYGDVGKFVAELVDKVEGKIWINPKSSFAVFNAVPKNRRYVQPSPVTAMKAVKNATEIAGMRRAHLKDAVTLCEYFCWLETEVPKGTVTEVSAAEKLENIKRGQADYISLSFDTISSTGAHGAVIHYKPSEETDLPLSTSEIYLCDSGATLDGTTDVTRTMHFGTPTDFEKECFTRVLKGNINLCTAVFPQGVKGHMLDTLARTSLWNVGLDYLHGTGHGVGAFLNVHEGPCGISPRVSLTDVPLEEGMILSDEPGYYEDGKFGVRIENLALVKKADTQHNFKNKGFLTFETITLVPIQNKMIVPSLLTEKEPRKCLGDMCPDLTSNFKNKGFLTFETITLVPIQNKMIVPSLLTEKEINWINDYHTQCRDEVGAELKRQGKQEALKWMMKETQPIG
;
A
#
# COMPACT_ATOMS: atom_id res chain seq x y z
N MET A 1 32.38 -21.79 -13.04
CA MET A 1 32.27 -21.05 -11.75
C MET A 1 32.75 -19.60 -11.82
N ALA A 2 33.65 -19.20 -12.73
CA ALA A 2 34.02 -17.79 -12.95
C ALA A 2 32.94 -17.01 -13.74
N GLU A 3 32.23 -17.66 -14.67
CA GLU A 3 31.15 -17.02 -15.46
C GLU A 3 29.88 -16.71 -14.64
N ALA A 4 29.58 -17.51 -13.61
CA ALA A 4 28.48 -17.22 -12.67
C ALA A 4 28.81 -16.08 -11.68
N ARG A 5 30.10 -15.79 -11.45
CA ARG A 5 30.55 -14.63 -10.66
C ARG A 5 30.49 -13.34 -11.49
N GLY A 6 30.70 -13.45 -12.81
CA GLY A 6 30.49 -12.36 -13.75
C GLY A 6 29.02 -11.98 -13.95
N SER A 7 28.07 -12.91 -13.80
CA SER A 7 26.64 -12.61 -14.00
C SER A 7 26.01 -11.86 -12.83
N LEU A 8 26.43 -12.10 -11.58
CA LEU A 8 25.98 -11.31 -10.42
C LEU A 8 26.55 -9.89 -10.44
N LEU A 9 27.82 -9.73 -10.84
CA LEU A 9 28.42 -8.41 -11.06
C LEU A 9 27.74 -7.69 -12.24
N ARG A 10 27.39 -8.39 -13.32
CA ARG A 10 26.60 -7.84 -14.43
C ARG A 10 25.17 -7.47 -14.02
N PHE A 11 24.53 -8.24 -13.14
CA PHE A 11 23.20 -7.89 -12.60
C PHE A 11 23.26 -6.64 -11.68
N PHE A 12 24.43 -6.32 -11.12
CA PHE A 12 24.68 -5.12 -10.32
C PHE A 12 25.29 -3.94 -11.13
N CYS A 13 25.94 -4.20 -12.28
CA CYS A 13 26.62 -3.22 -13.14
C CYS A 13 25.85 -2.79 -14.41
N TYR A 14 24.77 -3.48 -14.81
CA TYR A 14 23.89 -3.02 -15.90
C TYR A 14 22.95 -1.90 -15.43
N CYS A 15 23.47 -0.71 -15.14
CA CYS A 15 22.69 0.53 -14.95
C CYS A 15 23.57 1.78 -15.06
N ILE A 16 24.47 1.79 -16.05
CA ILE A 16 25.07 3.03 -16.55
C ILE A 16 24.54 3.19 -17.97
N ILE A 17 23.36 3.79 -18.11
CA ILE A 17 22.94 4.39 -19.37
C ILE A 17 23.29 5.87 -19.28
N GLN A 18 24.08 6.31 -20.26
CA GLN A 18 24.42 7.70 -20.49
C GLN A 18 23.18 8.61 -20.42
N ILE A 19 23.34 9.80 -19.85
CA ILE A 19 22.52 10.97 -20.22
C ILE A 19 23.06 11.51 -21.56
N GLU A 20 23.12 10.63 -22.56
CA GLU A 20 23.33 10.98 -23.97
C GLU A 20 22.46 9.99 -24.74
N LYS A 21 21.21 10.42 -24.98
CA LYS A 21 20.07 9.65 -25.52
C LYS A 21 19.46 8.63 -24.55
N ILE A 22 18.35 9.06 -23.95
CA ILE A 22 17.25 8.14 -23.66
C ILE A 22 16.85 7.56 -25.03
N SER A 23 17.28 6.33 -25.32
CA SER A 23 16.56 5.50 -26.29
C SER A 23 15.31 5.05 -25.56
N VAL A 24 14.26 5.86 -25.63
CA VAL A 24 12.92 5.35 -25.39
C VAL A 24 12.74 4.25 -26.45
N ASP A 25 12.19 3.09 -26.09
CA ASP A 25 11.62 2.20 -27.11
C ASP A 25 10.73 3.10 -27.97
N ASP A 26 10.95 3.20 -29.28
CA ASP A 26 10.32 4.19 -30.17
C ASP A 26 8.76 4.14 -30.14
N ARG A 27 8.20 3.18 -29.41
CA ARG A 27 6.78 2.98 -29.11
C ARG A 27 6.26 3.75 -27.88
N PHE A 28 7.12 4.42 -27.10
CA PHE A 28 6.72 5.15 -25.86
C PHE A 28 7.34 6.56 -25.74
N ALA A 29 7.93 7.10 -26.81
CA ALA A 29 8.55 8.43 -26.79
C ALA A 29 7.49 9.56 -26.79
N VAL A 30 6.94 9.88 -25.62
CA VAL A 30 6.22 11.13 -25.38
C VAL A 30 7.23 12.19 -24.91
N ASN A 31 7.09 13.42 -25.41
CA ASN A 31 7.96 14.58 -25.18
C ASN A 31 8.19 14.91 -23.69
N MET A 32 9.05 14.18 -22.99
CA MET A 32 9.52 14.61 -21.67
C MET A 32 10.58 15.72 -21.84
N VAL A 33 10.34 16.88 -21.23
CA VAL A 33 11.36 17.91 -21.05
C VAL A 33 12.44 17.35 -20.12
N VAL A 34 13.54 16.85 -20.67
CA VAL A 34 14.65 16.32 -19.89
C VAL A 34 15.31 17.46 -19.12
N LYS A 35 15.21 17.44 -17.78
CA LYS A 35 15.90 18.39 -16.90
C LYS A 35 17.40 18.41 -17.22
N ASN A 36 17.97 19.59 -17.48
CA ASN A 36 19.41 19.72 -17.67
C ASN A 36 20.13 19.58 -16.31
N THR A 37 20.66 18.39 -16.05
CA THR A 37 21.33 18.05 -14.79
C THR A 37 22.84 18.33 -14.82
N THR A 38 23.39 18.85 -15.92
CA THR A 38 24.84 19.00 -16.13
C THR A 38 25.54 19.77 -15.00
N THR A 39 24.99 20.92 -14.61
CA THR A 39 25.56 21.77 -13.55
C THR A 39 25.46 21.10 -12.18
N ILE A 40 24.33 20.45 -11.90
CA ILE A 40 24.08 19.70 -10.66
C ILE A 40 25.11 18.58 -10.52
N LEU A 41 25.30 17.78 -11.57
CA LEU A 41 26.25 16.67 -11.60
C LEU A 41 27.70 17.14 -11.47
N LYS A 42 28.06 18.29 -12.06
CA LYS A 42 29.40 18.89 -11.90
C LYS A 42 29.66 19.27 -10.43
N ARG A 43 28.70 19.92 -9.77
CA ARG A 43 28.79 20.29 -8.35
C ARG A 43 28.92 19.05 -7.46
N LEU A 44 28.07 18.05 -7.66
CA LEU A 44 28.11 16.79 -6.91
C LEU A 44 29.46 16.07 -7.05
N ARG A 45 30.01 15.97 -8.27
CA ARG A 45 31.32 15.35 -8.51
C ARG A 45 32.46 16.08 -7.81
N ALA A 46 32.37 17.41 -7.67
CA ALA A 46 33.35 18.18 -6.91
C ALA A 46 33.28 17.85 -5.41
N LEU A 47 32.07 17.66 -4.87
CA LEU A 47 31.86 17.30 -3.46
C LEU A 47 32.41 15.91 -3.08
N LEU A 48 32.49 14.97 -4.03
CA LEU A 48 33.07 13.62 -3.79
C LEU A 48 34.54 13.64 -3.33
N LYS A 49 35.25 14.75 -3.57
CA LYS A 49 36.67 14.95 -3.21
C LYS A 49 36.85 15.97 -2.07
N ASN A 50 35.76 16.55 -1.58
CA ASN A 50 35.82 17.65 -0.62
C ASN A 50 36.04 17.10 0.80
N THR A 51 37.24 17.32 1.34
CA THR A 51 37.67 16.79 2.64
C THR A 51 36.89 17.36 3.84
N THR A 52 36.08 18.40 3.64
CA THR A 52 35.16 18.92 4.66
C THR A 52 34.00 17.95 4.93
N TYR A 53 33.56 17.21 3.91
CA TYR A 53 32.36 16.36 3.98
C TYR A 53 32.66 14.87 3.89
N VAL A 54 33.78 14.51 3.27
CA VAL A 54 34.26 13.12 3.19
C VAL A 54 35.68 13.03 3.73
N THR A 55 35.97 12.08 4.61
CA THR A 55 37.32 11.93 5.20
C THR A 55 38.38 11.55 4.17
N GLU A 56 37.97 10.80 3.15
CA GLU A 56 38.76 10.41 1.99
C GLU A 56 37.89 10.54 0.75
N GLN A 57 38.53 10.74 -0.41
CA GLN A 57 37.82 10.79 -1.69
C GLN A 57 36.93 9.56 -1.87
N ILE A 58 35.67 9.79 -2.20
CA ILE A 58 34.75 8.76 -2.68
C ILE A 58 34.70 8.77 -4.22
N HIS A 59 34.46 7.60 -4.80
CA HIS A 59 34.48 7.35 -6.25
C HIS A 59 33.07 7.23 -6.83
N ALA A 60 32.09 6.98 -5.98
CA ALA A 60 30.68 7.08 -6.34
C ALA A 60 29.86 7.50 -5.13
N TYR A 61 28.66 8.00 -5.40
CA TYR A 61 27.69 8.37 -4.38
C TYR A 61 26.33 7.78 -4.75
N ILE A 62 25.68 7.11 -3.79
CA ILE A 62 24.34 6.56 -3.95
C ILE A 62 23.33 7.60 -3.47
N VAL A 63 22.33 7.87 -4.30
CA VAL A 63 21.19 8.73 -3.97
C VAL A 63 19.92 7.87 -3.98
N PRO A 64 19.49 7.34 -2.82
CA PRO A 64 18.22 6.61 -2.73
C PRO A 64 17.03 7.54 -2.98
N SER A 65 15.87 6.95 -3.36
CA SER A 65 14.61 7.69 -3.37
C SER A 65 14.05 7.94 -1.97
N GLY A 66 14.33 7.06 -1.01
CA GLY A 66 13.68 7.09 0.31
C GLY A 66 14.17 8.21 1.23
N ASP A 67 13.42 8.41 2.31
CA ASP A 67 13.75 9.33 3.41
C ASP A 67 14.37 8.60 4.62
N ALA A 68 14.54 9.34 5.72
CA ALA A 68 15.11 8.82 6.96
C ALA A 68 14.21 7.80 7.70
N HIS A 69 12.95 7.67 7.28
CA HIS A 69 11.91 6.84 7.91
C HIS A 69 11.41 5.69 7.03
N GLN A 70 11.96 5.59 5.82
CA GLN A 70 11.62 4.59 4.82
C GLN A 70 10.15 4.72 4.39
N SER A 71 9.70 5.97 4.27
CA SER A 71 8.36 6.33 3.79
C SER A 71 8.18 5.89 2.33
N GLU A 72 6.95 5.54 1.99
CA GLU A 72 6.57 5.16 0.62
C GLU A 72 6.50 6.38 -0.30
N TYR A 73 5.74 7.38 0.12
CA TYR A 73 5.76 8.72 -0.45
C TYR A 73 6.77 9.58 0.31
N ILE A 74 7.40 10.52 -0.38
CA ILE A 74 8.46 11.36 0.18
C ILE A 74 8.06 12.84 0.12
N ALA A 75 8.46 13.60 1.14
CA ALA A 75 8.27 15.04 1.14
C ALA A 75 9.16 15.71 0.07
N PRO A 76 8.78 16.89 -0.47
CA PRO A 76 9.57 17.59 -1.48
C PRO A 76 11.04 17.84 -1.09
N CYS A 77 11.32 18.07 0.19
CA CYS A 77 12.69 18.24 0.71
C CYS A 77 13.56 16.99 0.59
N ASP A 78 12.95 15.81 0.42
CA ASP A 78 13.62 14.51 0.31
C ASP A 78 13.62 13.94 -1.12
N CYS A 79 13.00 14.63 -2.10
CA CYS A 79 13.02 14.31 -3.54
C CYS A 79 14.41 14.51 -4.20
N ARG A 80 15.49 14.12 -3.52
CA ARG A 80 16.89 14.27 -3.94
C ARG A 80 17.17 13.60 -5.28
N ARG A 81 16.62 12.40 -5.49
CA ARG A 81 16.79 11.66 -6.74
C ARG A 81 16.16 12.42 -7.91
N GLU A 82 14.93 12.89 -7.74
CA GLU A 82 14.25 13.72 -8.75
C GLU A 82 15.03 15.00 -9.02
N PHE A 83 15.54 15.65 -7.97
CA PHE A 83 16.39 16.83 -8.15
C PHE A 83 17.62 16.56 -9.03
N VAL A 84 18.36 15.46 -8.79
CA VAL A 84 19.60 15.17 -9.52
C VAL A 84 19.40 14.52 -10.90
N SER A 85 18.23 13.94 -11.18
CA SER A 85 17.97 13.16 -12.39
C SER A 85 16.85 13.68 -13.28
N GLY A 86 15.89 14.43 -12.73
CA GLY A 86 14.62 14.76 -13.38
C GLY A 86 13.59 13.63 -13.38
N PHE A 87 13.91 12.45 -12.83
CA PHE A 87 12.98 11.33 -12.73
C PHE A 87 12.15 11.41 -11.45
N SER A 88 10.81 11.44 -11.57
CA SER A 88 9.86 11.65 -10.47
C SER A 88 9.07 10.39 -10.03
N GLY A 89 9.22 9.24 -10.70
CA GLY A 89 8.47 8.01 -10.35
C GLY A 89 8.75 7.47 -8.94
N SER A 90 7.73 6.96 -8.25
CA SER A 90 7.77 6.51 -6.83
C SER A 90 8.75 5.36 -6.59
N ALA A 91 8.73 4.33 -7.46
CA ALA A 91 9.69 3.24 -7.43
C ALA A 91 10.77 3.46 -8.50
N GLY A 92 11.93 3.93 -8.06
CA GLY A 92 13.13 3.95 -8.89
C GLY A 92 14.34 3.56 -8.08
N PHE A 93 14.77 2.30 -8.19
CA PHE A 93 16.17 1.98 -7.95
C PHE A 93 16.97 2.53 -9.12
N THR A 94 17.16 3.83 -9.11
CA THR A 94 18.28 4.40 -9.84
C THR A 94 19.52 3.99 -9.06
N ARG A 95 20.15 2.89 -9.46
CA ARG A 95 21.60 2.67 -9.23
C ARG A 95 22.37 3.71 -10.04
N HIS A 96 22.07 5.00 -9.84
CA HIS A 96 22.82 6.08 -10.47
C HIS A 96 24.07 6.27 -9.65
N PHE A 97 25.09 5.49 -9.98
CA PHE A 97 26.45 5.81 -9.59
C PHE A 97 26.78 7.18 -10.20
N LEU A 98 26.95 8.19 -9.35
CA LEU A 98 27.47 9.49 -9.78
C LEU A 98 28.97 9.43 -10.09
N GLN A 99 29.38 8.53 -10.98
CA GLN A 99 30.53 8.66 -11.86
C GLN A 99 30.32 7.74 -13.07
N GLY A 100 30.46 8.31 -14.27
CA GLY A 100 30.08 7.68 -15.54
C GLY A 100 30.97 6.50 -15.91
N THR A 101 30.38 5.55 -16.64
CA THR A 101 30.98 4.63 -17.62
C THR A 101 32.29 3.90 -17.28
N ALA A 102 32.81 3.98 -16.06
CA ALA A 102 34.05 3.36 -15.63
C ALA A 102 33.77 2.42 -14.45
N GLU A 103 34.33 1.22 -14.55
CA GLU A 103 34.46 0.31 -13.42
C GLU A 103 35.04 1.06 -12.20
N LEU A 104 34.51 0.82 -11.00
CA LEU A 104 35.08 1.38 -9.78
C LEU A 104 36.57 1.01 -9.73
N PRO A 105 37.48 1.94 -9.40
CA PRO A 105 38.89 1.59 -9.26
C PRO A 105 39.06 0.52 -8.17
N VAL A 106 40.15 -0.24 -8.24
CA VAL A 106 40.52 -1.19 -7.18
C VAL A 106 40.55 -0.47 -5.84
N GLY A 107 39.86 -0.97 -4.81
CA GLY A 107 39.72 -0.27 -3.53
C GLY A 107 38.72 0.89 -3.55
N GLY A 108 37.90 1.03 -4.60
CA GLY A 108 36.92 2.08 -4.77
C GLY A 108 35.99 2.26 -3.58
N ARG A 109 35.63 3.51 -3.31
CA ARG A 109 34.82 3.94 -2.16
C ARG A 109 33.49 4.47 -2.65
N VAL A 110 32.38 3.92 -2.16
CA VAL A 110 31.03 4.29 -2.53
C VAL A 110 30.39 4.97 -1.32
N GLY A 111 30.14 6.26 -1.42
CA GLY A 111 29.49 7.04 -0.36
C GLY A 111 27.97 6.92 -0.42
N VAL A 112 27.32 7.00 0.73
CA VAL A 112 25.87 7.10 0.83
C VAL A 112 25.48 7.73 2.16
N ASP A 113 24.39 8.49 2.17
CA ASP A 113 23.82 9.00 3.41
C ASP A 113 23.24 7.84 4.25
N PRO A 114 23.76 7.58 5.46
CA PRO A 114 23.32 6.45 6.28
C PRO A 114 21.90 6.60 6.82
N TYR A 115 21.29 7.78 6.78
CA TYR A 115 19.89 7.96 7.16
C TYR A 115 18.93 7.49 6.05
N LEU A 116 19.31 7.59 4.78
CA LEU A 116 18.43 7.32 3.64
C LEU A 116 18.39 5.86 3.17
N MET A 117 19.10 4.97 3.87
CA MET A 117 19.18 3.55 3.52
C MET A 117 18.95 2.69 4.75
N SER A 118 18.00 1.76 4.68
CA SER A 118 17.76 0.81 5.77
C SER A 118 18.96 -0.12 6.00
N SER A 119 19.10 -0.65 7.21
CA SER A 119 20.11 -1.68 7.50
C SER A 119 19.91 -2.95 6.66
N GLU A 120 18.66 -3.31 6.37
CA GLU A 120 18.31 -4.45 5.51
C GLU A 120 18.83 -4.30 4.07
N THR A 121 18.83 -3.07 3.53
CA THR A 121 19.40 -2.77 2.21
C THR A 121 20.91 -2.58 2.26
N TRP A 122 21.42 -1.93 3.31
CA TRP A 122 22.84 -1.62 3.47
C TRP A 122 23.71 -2.89 3.53
N LYS A 123 23.32 -3.87 4.35
CA LYS A 123 24.18 -5.05 4.63
C LYS A 123 24.46 -5.91 3.40
N PRO A 124 23.46 -6.28 2.56
CA PRO A 124 23.73 -6.99 1.32
C PRO A 124 24.62 -6.18 0.36
N MET A 125 24.40 -4.86 0.25
CA MET A 125 25.21 -4.00 -0.61
C MET A 125 26.67 -3.92 -0.14
N ASP A 126 26.88 -3.66 1.15
CA ASP A 126 28.21 -3.63 1.79
C ASP A 126 28.96 -4.95 1.60
N LYS A 127 28.25 -6.09 1.75
CA LYS A 127 28.82 -7.41 1.51
C LYS A 127 29.30 -7.56 0.06
N VAL A 128 28.45 -7.24 -0.92
CA VAL A 128 28.78 -7.34 -2.36
C VAL A 128 29.96 -6.43 -2.71
N LEU A 129 29.99 -5.19 -2.21
CA LEU A 129 31.09 -4.26 -2.46
C LEU A 129 32.40 -4.77 -1.84
N LYS A 130 32.37 -5.28 -0.60
CA LYS A 130 33.56 -5.86 0.05
C LYS A 130 34.09 -7.09 -0.66
N GLU A 131 33.22 -7.98 -1.13
CA GLU A 131 33.60 -9.15 -1.91
C GLU A 131 34.23 -8.77 -3.26
N ALA A 132 33.86 -7.62 -3.81
CA ALA A 132 34.48 -7.02 -5.00
C ALA A 132 35.74 -6.18 -4.71
N GLY A 133 36.18 -6.09 -3.44
CA GLY A 133 37.35 -5.30 -3.05
C GLY A 133 37.09 -3.78 -2.96
N HIS A 134 35.84 -3.37 -2.77
CA HIS A 134 35.38 -1.99 -2.60
C HIS A 134 34.82 -1.76 -1.19
N MET A 135 34.54 -0.49 -0.87
CA MET A 135 34.02 -0.08 0.44
C MET A 135 32.73 0.74 0.30
N LEU A 136 31.71 0.38 1.09
CA LEU A 136 30.55 1.25 1.32
C LEU A 136 30.83 2.17 2.51
N VAL A 137 30.73 3.47 2.30
CA VAL A 137 31.16 4.50 3.26
C VAL A 137 29.94 5.34 3.67
N PRO A 138 29.62 5.43 4.97
CA PRO A 138 28.62 6.36 5.45
C PRO A 138 29.12 7.80 5.32
N VAL A 139 28.34 8.67 4.70
CA VAL A 139 28.62 10.10 4.55
C VAL A 139 27.50 10.86 5.25
N SER A 140 27.76 11.35 6.46
CA SER A 140 26.71 11.96 7.31
C SER A 140 26.14 13.25 6.74
N GLN A 141 26.95 14.04 6.03
CA GLN A 141 26.44 15.22 5.31
C GLN A 141 25.91 14.76 3.95
N ASN A 142 24.62 14.94 3.70
CA ASN A 142 24.06 14.64 2.40
C ASN A 142 24.67 15.57 1.32
N LEU A 143 25.27 14.99 0.28
CA LEU A 143 25.98 15.76 -0.74
C LEU A 143 25.00 16.40 -1.74
N VAL A 144 23.80 15.86 -1.90
CA VAL A 144 22.75 16.47 -2.74
C VAL A 144 22.24 17.74 -2.09
N ASP A 145 22.04 17.74 -0.78
CA ASP A 145 21.57 18.92 -0.05
C ASP A 145 22.54 20.11 -0.21
N LEU A 146 23.85 19.86 -0.27
CA LEU A 146 24.87 20.89 -0.54
C LEU A 146 24.85 21.41 -1.99
N ALA A 147 24.40 20.59 -2.94
CA ALA A 147 24.30 20.96 -4.35
C ALA A 147 22.94 21.58 -4.72
N TRP A 148 21.95 21.49 -3.83
CA TRP A 148 20.57 21.91 -4.01
C TRP A 148 20.33 23.29 -3.37
N GLU A 149 20.63 24.35 -4.12
CA GLU A 149 20.58 25.75 -3.65
C GLU A 149 19.19 26.18 -3.18
N ASP A 150 18.14 25.68 -3.83
CA ASP A 150 16.72 25.98 -3.61
C ASP A 150 15.96 24.79 -2.99
N ARG A 151 16.64 23.98 -2.16
CA ARG A 151 16.02 22.83 -1.50
C ARG A 151 14.81 23.29 -0.65
N PRO A 152 13.61 22.69 -0.84
CA PRO A 152 12.46 22.96 0.01
C PRO A 152 12.77 22.66 1.48
N SER A 153 12.29 23.49 2.39
CA SER A 153 12.36 23.20 3.82
C SER A 153 11.56 21.95 4.17
N PRO A 154 11.98 21.17 5.19
CA PRO A 154 11.13 20.13 5.75
C PRO A 154 9.76 20.69 6.17
N PRO A 155 8.67 19.95 5.93
CA PRO A 155 7.34 20.37 6.35
C PRO A 155 7.25 20.43 7.87
N GLN A 156 6.58 21.47 8.37
CA GLN A 156 6.35 21.69 9.80
C GLN A 156 4.85 21.82 10.08
N ASN A 157 4.05 20.98 9.44
CA ASN A 157 2.61 21.09 9.52
C ASN A 157 2.11 20.79 10.94
N PRO A 158 1.05 21.48 11.42
CA PRO A 158 0.48 21.24 12.74
C PRO A 158 0.02 19.80 12.92
N LEU A 159 0.14 19.29 14.14
CA LEU A 159 -0.33 17.94 14.47
C LEU A 159 -1.79 17.94 14.92
N MET A 160 -2.47 16.83 14.66
CA MET A 160 -3.84 16.57 15.06
C MET A 160 -3.87 15.46 16.11
N VAL A 161 -4.60 15.67 17.19
CA VAL A 161 -4.92 14.62 18.17
C VAL A 161 -6.10 13.82 17.66
N LEU A 162 -5.95 12.49 17.60
CA LEU A 162 -7.02 11.58 17.24
C LEU A 162 -7.65 11.02 18.53
N PRO A 163 -8.90 11.38 18.87
CA PRO A 163 -9.48 11.02 20.15
C PRO A 163 -9.80 9.52 20.24
N ASP A 164 -10.00 9.02 21.46
CA ASP A 164 -10.28 7.61 21.74
C ASP A 164 -11.54 7.07 21.04
N SER A 165 -12.46 7.96 20.65
CA SER A 165 -13.63 7.60 19.83
C SER A 165 -13.27 7.11 18.42
N TYR A 166 -12.06 7.39 17.94
CA TYR A 166 -11.50 6.85 16.70
C TYR A 166 -10.50 5.72 16.95
N THR A 167 -9.72 5.79 18.03
CA THR A 167 -8.60 4.86 18.26
C THR A 167 -8.93 3.69 19.16
N GLY A 168 -9.98 3.78 19.99
CA GLY A 168 -10.44 2.74 20.92
C GLY A 168 -9.51 2.47 22.11
N GLN A 169 -8.38 3.16 22.23
CA GLN A 169 -7.41 2.98 23.30
C GLN A 169 -6.48 4.19 23.40
N THR A 170 -6.12 4.57 24.62
CA THR A 170 -5.21 5.69 24.87
C THR A 170 -3.80 5.38 24.40
N TRP A 171 -3.01 6.42 24.16
CA TRP A 171 -1.61 6.27 23.77
C TRP A 171 -0.76 5.68 24.91
N GLU A 172 -1.07 6.01 26.16
CA GLU A 172 -0.37 5.46 27.32
C GLU A 172 -0.54 3.94 27.40
N ASP A 173 -1.76 3.44 27.18
CA ASP A 173 -2.03 2.00 27.20
C ASP A 173 -1.30 1.27 26.06
N LYS A 174 -1.17 1.91 24.89
CA LYS A 174 -0.33 1.40 23.79
C LYS A 174 1.14 1.31 24.20
N VAL A 175 1.69 2.35 24.83
CA VAL A 175 3.08 2.34 25.35
C VAL A 175 3.28 1.25 26.40
N LEU A 176 2.32 1.05 27.31
CA LEU A 176 2.39 -0.01 28.31
C LEU A 176 2.44 -1.40 27.66
N LYS A 177 1.64 -1.65 26.61
CA LYS A 177 1.71 -2.88 25.81
C LYS A 177 3.08 -3.04 25.12
N VAL A 178 3.68 -1.96 24.60
CA VAL A 178 5.05 -1.99 24.06
C VAL A 178 6.04 -2.41 25.15
N ARG A 179 5.97 -1.83 26.34
CA ARG A 179 6.85 -2.17 27.48
C ARG A 179 6.70 -3.64 27.91
N GLU A 180 5.49 -4.20 27.87
CA GLU A 180 5.26 -5.63 28.12
C GLU A 180 5.96 -6.50 27.07
N LYS A 181 5.85 -6.15 25.78
CA LYS A 181 6.58 -6.85 24.70
C LYS A 181 8.09 -6.73 24.89
N MET A 182 8.61 -5.55 25.23
CA MET A 182 10.03 -5.34 25.54
C MET A 182 10.50 -6.23 26.69
N LYS A 183 9.74 -6.29 27.79
CA LYS A 183 10.04 -7.14 28.95
C LYS A 183 10.15 -8.61 28.55
N SER A 184 9.21 -9.11 27.73
CA SER A 184 9.21 -10.51 27.25
C SER A 184 10.45 -10.87 26.40
N LYS A 185 11.13 -9.88 25.82
CA LYS A 185 12.32 -10.04 24.97
C LYS A 185 13.61 -9.58 25.66
N ASN A 186 13.58 -9.27 26.96
CA ASN A 186 14.71 -8.73 27.71
C ASN A 186 15.32 -7.47 27.03
N CYS A 187 14.45 -6.59 26.54
CA CYS A 187 14.85 -5.31 25.95
C CYS A 187 14.66 -4.18 26.97
N GLY A 188 15.69 -3.35 27.14
CA GLY A 188 15.65 -2.15 27.99
C GLY A 188 15.07 -0.92 27.27
N ALA A 189 15.20 -0.89 25.95
CA ALA A 189 14.64 0.18 25.11
C ALA A 189 14.14 -0.37 23.77
N PHE A 190 13.26 0.39 23.12
CA PHE A 190 12.77 0.17 21.77
C PHE A 190 12.79 1.49 20.99
N VAL A 191 13.35 1.47 19.77
CA VAL A 191 13.45 2.64 18.89
C VAL A 191 12.42 2.53 17.77
N VAL A 192 11.48 3.47 17.73
CA VAL A 192 10.47 3.64 16.68
C VAL A 192 11.02 4.58 15.62
N THR A 193 11.00 4.13 14.37
CA THR A 193 11.49 4.89 13.21
C THR A 193 10.44 5.10 12.12
N PRO A 194 9.51 4.17 11.83
CA PRO A 194 8.45 4.43 10.85
C PRO A 194 7.43 5.46 11.37
N LEU A 195 7.01 6.37 10.49
CA LEU A 195 6.15 7.50 10.86
C LEU A 195 4.71 7.08 11.20
N ASP A 196 4.22 6.02 10.57
CA ASP A 196 2.90 5.43 10.86
C ASP A 196 2.86 4.79 12.25
N GLU A 197 3.96 4.17 12.68
CA GLU A 197 4.06 3.56 14.00
C GLU A 197 4.04 4.60 15.13
N LEU A 198 4.75 5.72 14.99
CA LEU A 198 4.75 6.76 16.01
C LEU A 198 3.42 7.55 16.03
N ALA A 199 2.83 7.81 14.85
CA ALA A 199 1.50 8.39 14.74
C ALA A 199 0.44 7.51 15.42
N TRP A 200 0.48 6.19 15.19
CA TRP A 200 -0.41 5.24 15.86
C TRP A 200 -0.13 5.17 17.37
N LEU A 201 1.14 5.11 17.78
CA LEU A 201 1.53 4.95 19.19
C LEU A 201 1.01 6.11 20.04
N PHE A 202 1.11 7.34 19.53
CA PHE A 202 0.71 8.55 20.23
C PHE A 202 -0.73 9.01 19.99
N ASN A 203 -1.53 8.31 19.18
CA ASN A 203 -2.83 8.82 18.73
C ASN A 203 -2.72 10.23 18.11
N LEU A 204 -1.65 10.48 17.36
CA LEU A 204 -1.41 11.74 16.66
C LEU A 204 -1.45 11.50 15.15
N ARG A 205 -1.79 12.53 14.39
CA ARG A 205 -1.70 12.57 12.93
C ARG A 205 -1.00 13.85 12.49
N GLY A 206 -0.44 13.81 11.29
CA GLY A 206 0.18 14.96 10.64
C GLY A 206 -0.18 14.99 9.16
N SER A 207 0.51 15.84 8.42
CA SER A 207 0.35 15.99 6.98
C SER A 207 1.68 16.30 6.29
N ASP A 208 2.78 15.76 6.82
CA ASP A 208 4.13 16.03 6.29
C ASP A 208 4.40 15.25 5.00
N ILE A 209 3.80 14.07 4.90
CA ILE A 209 3.88 13.22 3.72
C ILE A 209 2.54 13.30 3.02
N GLN A 210 2.54 13.61 1.73
CA GLN A 210 1.33 13.62 0.94
C GLN A 210 0.65 12.24 1.03
N TYR A 211 -0.67 12.24 1.19
CA TYR A 211 -1.53 11.05 1.29
C TYR A 211 -1.40 10.21 2.57
N ASN A 212 -0.27 10.28 3.26
CA ASN A 212 -0.05 9.58 4.51
C ASN A 212 -0.19 10.55 5.69
N PRO A 213 -1.20 10.40 6.58
CA PRO A 213 -1.49 11.34 7.66
C PRO A 213 -0.50 11.21 8.84
N VAL A 214 0.79 11.34 8.54
CA VAL A 214 1.93 11.13 9.44
C VAL A 214 2.78 12.39 9.55
N PHE A 215 3.70 12.39 10.51
CA PHE A 215 4.60 13.51 10.77
C PHE A 215 6.02 13.04 11.07
N PHE A 216 7.02 13.81 10.64
CA PHE A 216 8.41 13.55 10.94
C PHE A 216 8.68 13.53 12.45
N GLY A 217 9.22 12.40 12.92
CA GLY A 217 9.61 12.23 14.30
C GLY A 217 10.27 10.88 14.56
N TYR A 218 10.88 10.75 15.74
CA TYR A 218 11.33 9.46 16.27
C TYR A 218 10.81 9.26 17.69
N VAL A 219 10.73 8.01 18.13
CA VAL A 219 10.35 7.69 19.51
C VAL A 219 11.33 6.68 20.08
N VAL A 220 11.76 6.91 21.31
CA VAL A 220 12.45 5.91 22.10
C VAL A 220 11.62 5.60 23.33
N VAL A 221 11.20 4.34 23.45
CA VAL A 221 10.47 3.85 24.62
C VAL A 221 11.46 3.09 25.50
N THR A 222 11.61 3.52 26.75
CA THR A 222 12.33 2.76 27.78
C THR A 222 11.33 2.13 28.76
N LYS A 223 11.83 1.46 29.79
CA LYS A 223 10.97 0.90 30.85
C LYS A 223 10.27 2.01 31.66
N GLU A 224 10.89 3.18 31.78
CA GLU A 224 10.44 4.29 32.64
C GLU A 224 10.00 5.52 31.84
N THR A 225 10.73 5.88 30.79
CA THR A 225 10.53 7.09 29.97
C THR A 225 9.98 6.80 28.59
N VAL A 226 9.45 7.84 27.96
CA VAL A 226 9.21 7.92 26.52
C VAL A 226 9.82 9.22 26.02
N ASP A 227 10.66 9.13 25.00
CA ASP A 227 11.41 10.25 24.44
C ASP A 227 10.95 10.47 22.99
N LEU A 228 10.33 11.61 22.70
CA LEU A 228 9.81 11.99 21.39
C LEU A 228 10.73 13.04 20.75
N PHE A 229 11.28 12.71 19.59
CA PHE A 229 12.17 13.58 18.81
C PHE A 229 11.36 14.26 17.72
N ILE A 230 11.11 15.55 17.88
CA ILE A 230 10.25 16.34 16.99
C ILE A 230 10.59 17.83 17.11
N ASP A 231 10.30 18.61 16.07
CA ASP A 231 10.38 20.07 16.15
C ASP A 231 9.29 20.62 17.09
N GLU A 232 9.70 21.32 18.14
CA GLU A 232 8.80 21.76 19.22
C GLU A 232 7.74 22.77 18.74
N GLU A 233 8.03 23.53 17.68
CA GLU A 233 7.11 24.49 17.06
C GLU A 233 5.81 23.85 16.57
N ARG A 234 5.81 22.53 16.36
CA ARG A 234 4.66 21.75 15.89
C ARG A 234 3.68 21.36 17.00
N LEU A 235 4.11 21.46 18.25
CA LEU A 235 3.34 21.05 19.42
C LEU A 235 2.37 22.16 19.82
N VAL A 236 1.24 22.22 19.10
CA VAL A 236 0.11 23.09 19.45
C VAL A 236 -0.46 22.71 20.83
N SER A 237 -1.22 23.62 21.45
CA SER A 237 -1.71 23.44 22.83
C SER A 237 -2.47 22.12 23.05
N SER A 238 -3.33 21.72 22.12
CA SER A 238 -4.07 20.45 22.21
C SER A 238 -3.16 19.23 22.24
N VAL A 239 -2.03 19.26 21.54
CA VAL A 239 -1.03 18.18 21.53
C VAL A 239 -0.22 18.20 22.82
N LYS A 240 0.15 19.39 23.31
CA LYS A 240 0.83 19.53 24.61
C LYS A 240 -0.02 19.01 25.75
N ASP A 241 -1.33 19.28 25.72
CA ASP A 241 -2.28 18.76 26.71
C ASP A 241 -2.45 17.23 26.59
N HIS A 242 -2.60 16.72 25.36
CA HIS A 242 -2.71 15.27 25.09
C HIS A 242 -1.49 14.46 25.54
N LEU A 243 -0.29 15.03 25.43
CA LEU A 243 0.97 14.41 25.84
C LEU A 243 1.38 14.80 27.29
N HIS A 244 0.54 15.50 28.04
CA HIS A 244 0.77 15.98 29.42
C HIS A 244 2.03 16.85 29.61
N LEU A 245 2.42 17.63 28.60
CA LEU A 245 3.65 18.44 28.61
C LEU A 245 3.54 19.72 29.47
N ASN A 246 2.33 20.17 29.77
CA ASN A 246 2.09 21.42 30.53
C ASN A 246 2.11 21.24 32.06
N GLY A 247 2.68 20.14 32.58
CA GLY A 247 2.75 19.87 34.02
C GLY A 247 1.49 19.23 34.61
N SER A 248 0.60 18.70 33.77
CA SER A 248 -0.57 17.94 34.19
C SER A 248 -0.15 16.62 34.83
N SER A 249 -0.24 16.51 36.16
CA SER A 249 0.21 15.37 36.97
C SER A 249 -0.60 14.06 36.82
N GLY A 250 -1.33 13.88 35.71
CA GLY A 250 -2.34 12.83 35.54
C GLY A 250 -1.97 11.66 34.63
N GLY A 251 -0.93 11.80 33.79
CA GLY A 251 -0.57 10.78 32.80
C GLY A 251 0.07 9.53 33.42
N LYS A 252 -0.28 8.33 32.92
CA LYS A 252 0.36 7.06 33.31
C LYS A 252 1.82 6.96 32.82
N VAL A 253 2.17 7.77 31.83
CA VAL A 253 3.45 7.74 31.10
C VAL A 253 3.91 9.19 30.91
N ALA A 254 5.18 9.47 31.21
CA ALA A 254 5.79 10.78 30.98
C ALA A 254 6.52 10.81 29.62
N VAL A 255 6.33 11.90 28.86
CA VAL A 255 6.99 12.15 27.57
C VAL A 255 8.00 13.27 27.73
N THR A 256 9.21 13.07 27.20
CA THR A 256 10.23 14.11 27.07
C THR A 256 10.41 14.46 25.60
N ILE A 257 10.45 15.76 25.29
CA ILE A 257 10.63 16.27 23.92
C ILE A 257 12.12 16.55 23.66
N HIS A 258 12.59 16.13 22.49
CA HIS A 258 13.95 16.35 22.01
C HIS A 258 13.93 16.90 20.59
N PRO A 259 14.97 17.66 20.16
CA PRO A 259 15.11 18.06 18.75
C PRO A 259 15.13 16.85 17.82
N TYR A 260 14.48 16.96 16.65
CA TYR A 260 14.36 15.86 15.68
C TYR A 260 15.71 15.21 15.33
N GLY A 261 16.75 16.02 15.11
CA GLY A 261 18.09 15.58 14.71
C GLY A 261 18.89 14.83 15.80
N ASP A 262 18.47 14.89 17.07
CA ASP A 262 19.25 14.36 18.19
C ASP A 262 19.12 12.85 18.39
N VAL A 263 18.19 12.18 17.68
CA VAL A 263 17.89 10.74 17.87
C VAL A 263 19.14 9.86 17.78
N GLY A 264 20.05 10.14 16.84
CA GLY A 264 21.25 9.31 16.62
C GLY A 264 22.20 9.38 17.83
N LYS A 265 22.43 10.59 18.34
CA LYS A 265 23.24 10.83 19.54
C LYS A 265 22.59 10.23 20.77
N PHE A 266 21.29 10.47 20.96
CA PHE A 266 20.55 9.94 22.09
C PHE A 266 20.60 8.41 22.15
N VAL A 267 20.33 7.73 21.02
CA VAL A 267 20.37 6.28 20.94
C VAL A 267 21.76 5.73 21.25
N ALA A 268 22.83 6.39 20.79
CA ALA A 268 24.20 5.99 21.10
C ALA A 268 24.51 6.10 22.60
N GLU A 269 24.10 7.19 23.26
CA GLU A 269 24.28 7.38 24.70
C GLU A 269 23.39 6.46 25.55
N LEU A 270 22.21 6.10 25.05
CA LEU A 270 21.26 5.24 25.75
C LEU A 270 21.82 3.83 26.00
N VAL A 271 22.70 3.35 25.12
CA VAL A 271 23.32 2.02 25.19
C VAL A 271 23.89 1.73 26.58
N ASP A 272 24.55 2.71 27.19
CA ASP A 272 25.19 2.55 28.50
C ASP A 272 24.24 2.85 29.67
N LYS A 273 23.06 3.43 29.41
CA LYS A 273 22.07 3.82 30.41
C LYS A 273 20.99 2.78 30.65
N VAL A 274 20.75 1.87 29.69
CA VAL A 274 19.72 0.82 29.81
C VAL A 274 20.33 -0.56 29.95
N GLU A 275 19.72 -1.40 30.78
CA GLU A 275 20.05 -2.81 30.86
C GLU A 275 19.44 -3.61 29.70
N GLY A 276 20.06 -4.73 29.34
CA GLY A 276 19.55 -5.63 28.30
C GLY A 276 19.80 -5.13 26.88
N LYS A 277 18.98 -5.61 25.94
CA LYS A 277 19.09 -5.26 24.51
C LYS A 277 18.27 -4.02 24.17
N ILE A 278 18.59 -3.39 23.05
CA ILE A 278 17.77 -2.36 22.42
C ILE A 278 17.08 -2.98 21.21
N TRP A 279 15.76 -2.98 21.22
CA TRP A 279 14.95 -3.46 20.09
C TRP A 279 15.01 -2.44 18.97
N ILE A 280 15.45 -2.88 17.80
CA ILE A 280 15.52 -2.06 16.60
C ILE A 280 15.02 -2.81 15.37
N ASN A 281 14.18 -2.14 14.57
CA ASN A 281 13.64 -2.68 13.34
C ASN A 281 14.76 -2.80 12.28
N PRO A 282 14.93 -3.95 11.58
CA PRO A 282 15.91 -4.04 10.48
C PRO A 282 15.66 -3.06 9.33
N LYS A 283 14.43 -2.56 9.18
CA LYS A 283 14.05 -1.54 8.21
C LYS A 283 14.49 -0.13 8.61
N SER A 284 14.83 0.12 9.87
CA SER A 284 15.37 1.41 10.30
C SER A 284 16.60 1.80 9.50
N SER A 285 16.80 3.11 9.32
CA SER A 285 17.99 3.67 8.68
C SER A 285 19.28 3.10 9.27
N PHE A 286 20.30 2.95 8.42
CA PHE A 286 21.58 2.40 8.82
C PHE A 286 22.23 3.24 9.92
N ALA A 287 22.05 4.57 9.91
CA ALA A 287 22.51 5.49 10.95
C ALA A 287 21.96 5.09 12.34
N VAL A 288 20.63 5.06 12.48
CA VAL A 288 19.98 4.72 13.76
C VAL A 288 20.24 3.26 14.14
N PHE A 289 20.21 2.35 13.17
CA PHE A 289 20.54 0.94 13.37
C PHE A 289 21.96 0.73 13.90
N ASN A 290 22.91 1.50 13.38
CA ASN A 290 24.32 1.34 13.74
C ASN A 290 24.73 2.06 15.03
N ALA A 291 23.95 3.05 15.48
CA ALA A 291 24.15 3.73 16.76
C ALA A 291 24.10 2.77 17.96
N VAL A 292 23.32 1.69 17.89
CA VAL A 292 23.34 0.60 18.88
C VAL A 292 24.46 -0.38 18.54
N PRO A 293 25.37 -0.81 19.42
CA PRO A 293 26.37 -1.84 19.11
C PRO A 293 25.77 -3.21 18.76
N LYS A 294 26.41 -4.00 17.87
CA LYS A 294 25.89 -5.32 17.39
C LYS A 294 25.52 -6.27 18.54
N ASN A 295 26.32 -6.31 19.61
CA ASN A 295 26.09 -7.13 20.80
C ASN A 295 24.99 -6.57 21.72
N ARG A 296 24.45 -5.38 21.47
CA ARG A 296 23.35 -4.76 22.23
C ARG A 296 22.03 -4.70 21.45
N ARG A 297 22.02 -5.04 20.16
CA ARG A 297 20.79 -5.05 19.32
C ARG A 297 19.92 -6.30 19.59
N TYR A 298 18.62 -6.09 19.67
CA TYR A 298 17.59 -7.10 19.42
C TYR A 298 16.90 -6.76 18.10
N VAL A 299 17.24 -7.49 17.04
CA VAL A 299 16.79 -7.18 15.67
C VAL A 299 15.59 -8.05 15.34
N GLN A 300 14.42 -7.43 15.30
CA GLN A 300 13.14 -8.02 14.92
C GLN A 300 12.24 -6.92 14.34
N PRO A 301 11.20 -7.27 13.55
CA PRO A 301 10.14 -6.33 13.20
C PRO A 301 9.58 -5.63 14.45
N SER A 302 9.08 -4.41 14.28
CA SER A 302 8.57 -3.62 15.39
C SER A 302 7.33 -4.29 16.02
N PRO A 303 7.20 -4.27 17.36
CA PRO A 303 5.98 -4.73 18.02
C PRO A 303 4.78 -3.84 17.67
N VAL A 304 5.01 -2.56 17.37
CA VAL A 304 3.95 -1.62 16.99
C VAL A 304 3.34 -2.01 15.64
N THR A 305 4.15 -2.43 14.67
CA THR A 305 3.66 -2.94 13.38
C THR A 305 2.63 -4.06 13.56
N ALA A 306 2.94 -5.04 14.42
CA ALA A 306 2.03 -6.17 14.68
C ALA A 306 0.76 -5.75 15.44
N MET A 307 0.88 -4.83 16.40
CA MET A 307 -0.26 -4.36 17.19
C MET A 307 -1.26 -3.55 16.37
N LYS A 308 -0.78 -2.68 15.47
CA LYS A 308 -1.67 -1.82 14.65
C LYS A 308 -2.28 -2.55 13.44
N ALA A 309 -1.62 -3.63 12.98
CA ALA A 309 -2.14 -4.43 11.88
C ALA A 309 -3.50 -5.08 12.21
N VAL A 310 -3.72 -5.42 13.49
CA VAL A 310 -4.99 -5.96 14.01
C VAL A 310 -5.83 -4.82 14.59
N LYS A 311 -6.91 -4.45 13.89
CA LYS A 311 -7.75 -3.32 14.27
C LYS A 311 -8.67 -3.71 15.41
N ASN A 312 -8.83 -2.84 16.39
CA ASN A 312 -9.81 -3.01 17.44
C ASN A 312 -11.23 -2.64 16.96
N ALA A 313 -12.26 -2.91 17.76
CA ALA A 313 -13.65 -2.69 17.38
C ALA A 313 -13.95 -1.21 17.00
N THR A 314 -13.32 -0.24 17.66
CA THR A 314 -13.48 1.18 17.36
C THR A 314 -12.84 1.54 16.02
N GLU A 315 -11.61 1.07 15.78
CA GLU A 315 -10.91 1.27 14.50
C GLU A 315 -11.69 0.61 13.35
N ILE A 316 -12.21 -0.61 13.53
CA ILE A 316 -13.06 -1.31 12.54
C ILE A 316 -14.34 -0.50 12.26
N ALA A 317 -14.99 0.04 13.29
CA ALA A 317 -16.18 0.87 13.11
C ALA A 317 -15.85 2.17 12.35
N GLY A 318 -14.69 2.78 12.60
CA GLY A 318 -14.18 3.92 11.83
C GLY A 318 -13.98 3.58 10.36
N MET A 319 -13.30 2.46 10.07
CA MET A 319 -13.10 1.97 8.70
C MET A 319 -14.44 1.79 7.97
N ARG A 320 -15.45 1.19 8.60
CA ARG A 320 -16.79 1.04 8.00
C ARG A 320 -17.46 2.37 7.67
N ARG A 321 -17.41 3.34 8.59
CA ARG A 321 -17.97 4.68 8.34
C ARG A 321 -17.26 5.37 7.18
N ALA A 322 -15.94 5.28 7.11
CA ALA A 322 -15.17 5.81 5.99
C ALA A 322 -15.58 5.17 4.65
N HIS A 323 -15.71 3.84 4.60
CA HIS A 323 -16.12 3.12 3.38
C HIS A 323 -17.55 3.44 2.95
N LEU A 324 -18.48 3.62 3.90
CA LEU A 324 -19.85 4.03 3.60
C LEU A 324 -19.88 5.43 2.99
N LYS A 325 -19.17 6.40 3.58
CA LYS A 325 -19.04 7.77 3.05
C LYS A 325 -18.39 7.77 1.67
N ASP A 326 -17.33 6.97 1.49
CA ASP A 326 -16.62 6.91 0.22
C ASP A 326 -17.45 6.24 -0.88
N ALA A 327 -18.24 5.21 -0.53
CA ALA A 327 -19.18 4.59 -1.45
C ALA A 327 -20.23 5.57 -1.97
N VAL A 328 -20.75 6.46 -1.11
CA VAL A 328 -21.65 7.55 -1.54
C VAL A 328 -20.99 8.40 -2.62
N THR A 329 -19.72 8.81 -2.42
CA THR A 329 -18.99 9.65 -3.39
C THR A 329 -18.81 8.94 -4.72
N LEU A 330 -18.49 7.66 -4.72
CA LEU A 330 -18.29 6.86 -5.92
C LEU A 330 -19.60 6.63 -6.67
N CYS A 331 -20.73 6.49 -5.97
CA CYS A 331 -22.04 6.38 -6.60
C CYS A 331 -22.46 7.70 -7.26
N GLU A 332 -22.23 8.84 -6.61
CA GLU A 332 -22.41 10.16 -7.23
C GLU A 332 -21.52 10.33 -8.46
N TYR A 333 -20.26 9.93 -8.33
CA TYR A 333 -19.27 10.05 -9.39
C TYR A 333 -19.58 9.19 -10.61
N PHE A 334 -19.92 7.91 -10.42
CA PHE A 334 -20.26 7.02 -11.53
C PHE A 334 -21.61 7.37 -12.19
N CYS A 335 -22.57 7.85 -11.41
CA CYS A 335 -23.80 8.44 -11.95
C CYS A 335 -23.49 9.65 -12.86
N TRP A 336 -22.56 10.51 -12.42
CA TRP A 336 -22.10 11.66 -13.20
C TRP A 336 -21.36 11.22 -14.48
N LEU A 337 -20.44 10.27 -14.41
CA LEU A 337 -19.72 9.75 -15.58
C LEU A 337 -20.66 9.15 -16.64
N GLU A 338 -21.66 8.36 -16.23
CA GLU A 338 -22.66 7.81 -17.17
C GLU A 338 -23.41 8.89 -17.96
N THR A 339 -23.54 10.08 -17.37
CA THR A 339 -24.24 11.22 -17.99
C THR A 339 -23.31 12.08 -18.83
N GLU A 340 -22.08 12.33 -18.38
CA GLU A 340 -21.17 13.28 -19.02
C GLU A 340 -20.23 12.66 -20.07
N VAL A 341 -19.78 11.41 -19.90
CA VAL A 341 -18.89 10.76 -20.87
C VAL A 341 -19.49 10.71 -22.28
N PRO A 342 -20.78 10.37 -22.48
CA PRO A 342 -21.40 10.40 -23.80
C PRO A 342 -21.43 11.79 -24.48
N LYS A 343 -21.24 12.88 -23.71
CA LYS A 343 -21.18 14.25 -24.24
C LYS A 343 -19.80 14.62 -24.78
N GLY A 344 -18.77 13.82 -24.49
CA GLY A 344 -17.40 14.00 -25.00
C GLY A 344 -16.63 15.14 -24.33
N THR A 345 -17.00 15.55 -23.12
CA THR A 345 -16.37 16.67 -22.40
C THR A 345 -15.51 16.24 -21.21
N VAL A 346 -15.41 14.95 -20.93
CA VAL A 346 -14.69 14.41 -19.78
C VAL A 346 -13.35 13.83 -20.23
N THR A 347 -12.28 14.24 -19.58
CA THR A 347 -10.92 13.71 -19.73
C THR A 347 -10.45 12.98 -18.46
N GLU A 348 -9.37 12.21 -18.53
CA GLU A 348 -8.78 11.50 -17.39
C GLU A 348 -8.50 12.43 -16.20
N VAL A 349 -7.87 13.58 -16.44
CA VAL A 349 -7.58 14.60 -15.43
C VAL A 349 -8.87 15.18 -14.85
N SER A 350 -9.80 15.64 -15.71
CA SER A 350 -11.05 16.24 -15.23
C SER A 350 -11.93 15.26 -14.45
N ALA A 351 -11.85 13.96 -14.77
CA ALA A 351 -12.53 12.87 -14.10
C ALA A 351 -11.94 12.66 -12.69
N ALA A 352 -10.62 12.62 -12.55
CA ALA A 352 -9.93 12.55 -11.26
C ALA A 352 -10.25 13.77 -10.37
N GLU A 353 -10.14 14.99 -10.92
CA GLU A 353 -10.47 16.23 -10.21
C GLU A 353 -11.94 16.26 -9.76
N LYS A 354 -12.85 15.80 -10.62
CA LYS A 354 -14.27 15.72 -10.27
C LYS A 354 -14.50 14.78 -9.09
N LEU A 355 -13.87 13.60 -9.10
CA LEU A 355 -13.99 12.64 -8.00
C LEU A 355 -13.44 13.21 -6.69
N GLU A 356 -12.25 13.82 -6.71
CA GLU A 356 -11.68 14.45 -5.52
C GLU A 356 -12.60 15.55 -4.96
N ASN A 357 -13.18 16.38 -5.83
CA ASN A 357 -14.12 17.42 -5.42
C ASN A 357 -15.39 16.85 -4.76
N ILE A 358 -15.89 15.71 -5.22
CA ILE A 358 -17.02 15.02 -4.57
C ILE A 358 -16.59 14.46 -3.21
N LYS A 359 -15.41 13.82 -3.12
CA LYS A 359 -14.85 13.27 -1.87
C LYS A 359 -14.66 14.35 -0.81
N ARG A 360 -14.15 15.53 -1.19
CA ARG A 360 -14.01 16.72 -0.32
C ARG A 360 -15.33 17.17 0.32
N GLY A 361 -16.47 16.83 -0.28
CA GLY A 361 -17.79 17.14 0.25
C GLY A 361 -18.27 16.22 1.39
N GLN A 362 -17.59 15.10 1.66
CA GLN A 362 -17.97 14.20 2.75
C GLN A 362 -17.49 14.71 4.12
N ALA A 363 -18.27 14.41 5.15
CA ALA A 363 -17.90 14.71 6.52
C ALA A 363 -16.59 14.00 6.91
N ASP A 364 -15.74 14.70 7.66
CA ASP A 364 -14.45 14.21 8.17
C ASP A 364 -13.40 13.89 7.07
N TYR A 365 -13.58 14.37 5.83
CA TYR A 365 -12.57 14.25 4.78
C TYR A 365 -11.31 15.01 5.16
N ILE A 366 -10.15 14.35 5.00
CA ILE A 366 -8.83 14.91 5.29
C ILE A 366 -8.03 15.13 4.01
N SER A 367 -7.85 14.05 3.24
CA SER A 367 -7.09 14.04 2.00
C SER A 367 -7.45 12.80 1.18
N LEU A 368 -6.96 12.73 -0.06
CA LEU A 368 -6.82 11.46 -0.74
C LEU A 368 -5.84 10.54 0.03
N SER A 369 -5.96 9.23 -0.13
CA SER A 369 -5.04 8.24 0.43
C SER A 369 -3.93 7.83 -0.55
N PHE A 370 -4.04 8.24 -1.82
CA PHE A 370 -3.03 8.19 -2.88
C PHE A 370 -3.50 9.03 -4.08
N ASP A 371 -2.63 9.26 -5.08
CA ASP A 371 -3.01 9.88 -6.35
C ASP A 371 -4.08 9.03 -7.07
N THR A 372 -5.21 9.63 -7.45
CA THR A 372 -6.25 8.89 -8.19
C THR A 372 -5.72 8.43 -9.55
N ILE A 373 -5.81 7.12 -9.82
CA ILE A 373 -5.58 6.57 -11.15
C ILE A 373 -6.89 6.67 -11.92
N SER A 374 -6.95 7.59 -12.86
CA SER A 374 -8.07 7.78 -13.79
C SER A 374 -7.53 7.51 -15.19
N SER A 375 -7.97 6.40 -15.79
CA SER A 375 -7.33 5.88 -17.01
C SER A 375 -8.35 5.35 -18.00
N THR A 376 -8.19 5.67 -19.27
CA THR A 376 -9.04 5.17 -20.37
C THR A 376 -8.21 4.47 -21.44
N GLY A 377 -8.78 3.44 -22.05
CA GLY A 377 -8.13 2.66 -23.10
C GLY A 377 -6.73 2.19 -22.68
N ALA A 378 -5.73 2.45 -23.52
CA ALA A 378 -4.36 1.97 -23.34
C ALA A 378 -3.70 2.41 -22.03
N HIS A 379 -4.09 3.56 -21.46
CA HIS A 379 -3.56 4.01 -20.17
C HIS A 379 -3.97 3.09 -19.02
N GLY A 380 -5.13 2.41 -19.13
CA GLY A 380 -5.56 1.42 -18.13
C GLY A 380 -4.61 0.23 -18.01
N ALA A 381 -3.80 -0.07 -19.04
CA ALA A 381 -2.80 -1.14 -19.00
C ALA A 381 -1.55 -0.76 -18.17
N VAL A 382 -1.35 0.52 -17.87
CA VAL A 382 -0.23 0.98 -17.05
C VAL A 382 -0.65 0.94 -15.58
N ILE A 383 -0.19 -0.09 -14.86
CA ILE A 383 -0.64 -0.44 -13.49
C ILE A 383 -0.66 0.75 -12.53
N HIS A 384 0.39 1.57 -12.54
CA HIS A 384 0.52 2.79 -11.73
C HIS A 384 0.49 4.06 -12.62
N TYR A 385 -0.46 4.12 -13.57
CA TYR A 385 -0.68 5.32 -14.36
C TYR A 385 -1.03 6.51 -13.48
N LYS A 386 -0.55 7.70 -13.84
CA LYS A 386 -0.94 8.95 -13.21
C LYS A 386 -1.37 9.92 -14.31
N PRO A 387 -2.64 10.37 -14.34
CA PRO A 387 -3.07 11.35 -15.32
C PRO A 387 -2.30 12.66 -15.12
N SER A 388 -1.95 13.31 -16.22
CA SER A 388 -1.21 14.57 -16.28
C SER A 388 -1.70 15.40 -17.45
N GLU A 389 -1.47 16.71 -17.44
CA GLU A 389 -1.83 17.57 -18.58
C GLU A 389 -1.18 17.10 -19.89
N GLU A 390 0.01 16.49 -19.82
CA GLU A 390 0.73 16.01 -21.01
C GLU A 390 0.19 14.68 -21.56
N THR A 391 -0.48 13.89 -20.73
CA THR A 391 -1.02 12.57 -21.09
C THR A 391 -2.54 12.52 -21.02
N ASP A 392 -3.22 13.65 -20.85
CA ASP A 392 -4.67 13.69 -20.63
C ASP A 392 -5.45 13.23 -21.87
N LEU A 393 -6.19 12.12 -21.76
CA LEU A 393 -7.05 11.61 -22.83
C LEU A 393 -8.54 11.86 -22.53
N PRO A 394 -9.36 12.15 -23.55
CA PRO A 394 -10.81 12.18 -23.41
C PRO A 394 -11.35 10.77 -23.14
N LEU A 395 -12.25 10.63 -22.16
CA LEU A 395 -13.02 9.41 -21.96
C LEU A 395 -13.99 9.21 -23.12
N SER A 396 -14.19 7.95 -23.51
CA SER A 396 -15.09 7.58 -24.60
C SER A 396 -16.10 6.51 -24.18
N THR A 397 -17.14 6.31 -25.01
CA THR A 397 -18.09 5.20 -24.83
C THR A 397 -17.62 3.90 -25.49
N SER A 398 -16.49 3.93 -26.19
CA SER A 398 -15.92 2.79 -26.93
C SER A 398 -14.74 2.12 -26.23
N GLU A 399 -14.28 2.66 -25.12
CA GLU A 399 -13.10 2.17 -24.39
C GLU A 399 -13.45 1.87 -22.93
N ILE A 400 -12.66 0.97 -22.33
CA ILE A 400 -12.66 0.78 -20.89
C ILE A 400 -12.18 2.06 -20.19
N TYR A 401 -12.79 2.33 -19.04
CA TYR A 401 -12.34 3.30 -18.06
C TYR A 401 -12.04 2.58 -16.74
N LEU A 402 -10.84 2.73 -16.21
CA LEU A 402 -10.40 2.21 -14.91
C LEU A 402 -10.16 3.39 -13.97
N CYS A 403 -10.80 3.33 -12.80
CA CYS A 403 -10.69 4.32 -11.74
C CYS A 403 -10.25 3.64 -10.45
N ASP A 404 -9.07 4.00 -9.96
CA ASP A 404 -8.57 3.60 -8.65
C ASP A 404 -8.36 4.83 -7.78
N SER A 405 -8.98 4.82 -6.60
CA SER A 405 -9.03 6.00 -5.75
C SER A 405 -9.28 5.62 -4.29
N GLY A 406 -8.83 6.49 -3.39
CA GLY A 406 -9.14 6.36 -1.98
C GLY A 406 -9.04 7.68 -1.24
N ALA A 407 -9.52 7.71 0.00
CA ALA A 407 -9.48 8.86 0.87
C ALA A 407 -9.18 8.49 2.32
N THR A 408 -8.69 9.49 3.05
CA THR A 408 -8.60 9.47 4.50
C THR A 408 -9.79 10.24 5.08
N LEU A 409 -10.60 9.53 5.87
CA LEU A 409 -11.84 9.97 6.55
C LEU A 409 -11.76 9.53 8.03
N ASP A 410 -12.81 8.87 8.57
CA ASP A 410 -12.74 8.13 9.85
C ASP A 410 -11.73 6.98 9.86
N GLY A 411 -11.34 6.55 8.67
CA GLY A 411 -10.44 5.46 8.34
C GLY A 411 -9.81 5.74 6.97
N THR A 412 -9.09 4.78 6.42
CA THR A 412 -8.49 4.91 5.07
C THR A 412 -9.24 4.01 4.10
N THR A 413 -9.60 4.53 2.93
CA THR A 413 -10.24 3.75 1.86
C THR A 413 -9.29 3.54 0.69
N ASP A 414 -9.56 2.47 -0.04
CA ASP A 414 -8.89 2.08 -1.27
C ASP A 414 -9.87 1.25 -2.12
N VAL A 415 -10.05 1.64 -3.38
CA VAL A 415 -11.07 1.03 -4.25
C VAL A 415 -10.82 1.34 -5.72
N THR A 416 -10.56 0.27 -6.46
CA THR A 416 -10.61 0.24 -7.92
C THR A 416 -11.95 -0.29 -8.46
N ARG A 417 -12.50 0.43 -9.45
CA ARG A 417 -13.56 -0.07 -10.35
C ARG A 417 -13.17 0.13 -11.80
N THR A 418 -13.49 -0.88 -12.62
CA THR A 418 -13.36 -0.82 -14.07
C THR A 418 -14.75 -0.80 -14.71
N MET A 419 -14.97 0.10 -15.65
CA MET A 419 -16.26 0.37 -16.29
C MET A 419 -16.12 0.46 -17.81
N HIS A 420 -17.23 0.29 -18.52
CA HIS A 420 -17.38 0.64 -19.93
C HIS A 420 -18.67 1.46 -20.12
N PHE A 421 -18.66 2.51 -20.94
CA PHE A 421 -19.83 3.40 -21.11
C PHE A 421 -20.70 3.10 -22.35
N GLY A 422 -20.20 2.31 -23.30
CA GLY A 422 -20.97 1.75 -24.42
C GLY A 422 -20.97 0.22 -24.42
N THR A 423 -20.64 -0.40 -25.55
CA THR A 423 -20.61 -1.87 -25.71
C THR A 423 -19.18 -2.42 -25.66
N PRO A 424 -18.80 -3.16 -24.60
CA PRO A 424 -17.47 -3.75 -24.50
C PRO A 424 -17.32 -4.96 -25.43
N THR A 425 -16.09 -5.20 -25.89
CA THR A 425 -15.69 -6.35 -26.71
C THR A 425 -15.75 -7.66 -25.92
N ASP A 426 -15.79 -8.79 -26.61
CA ASP A 426 -15.83 -10.10 -25.96
C ASP A 426 -14.58 -10.39 -25.13
N PHE A 427 -13.40 -9.95 -25.60
CA PHE A 427 -12.15 -10.15 -24.88
C PHE A 427 -12.05 -9.28 -23.61
N GLU A 428 -12.52 -8.02 -23.66
CA GLU A 428 -12.62 -7.15 -22.49
C GLU A 428 -13.52 -7.75 -21.41
N LYS A 429 -14.70 -8.25 -21.80
CA LYS A 429 -15.61 -8.91 -20.86
C LYS A 429 -15.02 -10.21 -20.30
N GLU A 430 -14.32 -11.00 -21.14
CA GLU A 430 -13.63 -12.21 -20.68
C GLU A 430 -12.61 -11.89 -19.59
N CYS A 431 -11.71 -10.93 -19.85
CA CYS A 431 -10.68 -10.51 -18.90
C CYS A 431 -11.31 -9.98 -17.61
N PHE A 432 -12.32 -9.11 -17.71
CA PHE A 432 -13.04 -8.58 -16.57
C PHE A 432 -13.67 -9.69 -15.71
N THR A 433 -14.30 -10.66 -16.36
CA THR A 433 -14.96 -11.75 -15.65
C THR A 433 -13.95 -12.64 -14.93
N ARG A 434 -12.79 -12.93 -15.54
CA ARG A 434 -11.74 -13.72 -14.90
C ARG A 434 -11.13 -13.01 -13.69
N VAL A 435 -10.93 -11.69 -13.79
CA VAL A 435 -10.52 -10.85 -12.66
C VAL A 435 -11.57 -10.90 -11.54
N LEU A 436 -12.85 -10.76 -11.89
CA LEU A 436 -13.96 -10.86 -10.93
C LEU A 436 -14.01 -12.22 -10.23
N LYS A 437 -13.80 -13.33 -10.95
CA LYS A 437 -13.68 -14.66 -10.33
C LYS A 437 -12.54 -14.72 -9.32
N GLY A 438 -11.41 -14.13 -9.66
CA GLY A 438 -10.27 -14.04 -8.75
C GLY A 438 -10.64 -13.35 -7.44
N ASN A 439 -11.30 -12.20 -7.55
CA ASN A 439 -11.77 -11.42 -6.40
C ASN A 439 -12.77 -12.23 -5.56
N ILE A 440 -13.80 -12.81 -6.19
CA ILE A 440 -14.81 -13.64 -5.49
C ILE A 440 -14.16 -14.86 -4.80
N ASN A 441 -13.25 -15.54 -5.48
CA ASN A 441 -12.57 -16.71 -4.93
C ASN A 441 -11.76 -16.36 -3.68
N LEU A 442 -11.12 -15.20 -3.64
CA LEU A 442 -10.36 -14.76 -2.49
C LEU A 442 -11.27 -14.30 -1.35
N CYS A 443 -12.18 -13.37 -1.61
CA CYS A 443 -13.03 -12.80 -0.55
C CYS A 443 -14.04 -13.81 0.04
N THR A 444 -14.33 -14.93 -0.63
CA THR A 444 -15.17 -16.02 -0.10
C THR A 444 -14.37 -17.20 0.47
N ALA A 445 -13.04 -17.09 0.54
CA ALA A 445 -12.18 -18.16 1.02
C ALA A 445 -12.34 -18.38 2.53
N VAL A 446 -12.48 -19.65 2.93
CA VAL A 446 -12.40 -20.11 4.31
C VAL A 446 -11.08 -20.85 4.51
N PHE A 447 -10.25 -20.40 5.44
CA PHE A 447 -8.90 -20.91 5.62
C PHE A 447 -8.55 -21.08 7.11
N PRO A 448 -7.66 -22.03 7.47
CA PRO A 448 -7.32 -22.25 8.87
C PRO A 448 -6.49 -21.09 9.43
N GLN A 449 -6.67 -20.78 10.72
CA GLN A 449 -5.84 -19.78 11.41
C GLN A 449 -4.35 -20.11 11.29
N GLY A 450 -3.49 -19.09 11.18
CA GLY A 450 -2.05 -19.29 11.01
C GLY A 450 -1.58 -19.36 9.55
N VAL A 451 -2.49 -19.30 8.58
CA VAL A 451 -2.16 -19.12 7.16
C VAL A 451 -1.61 -17.71 6.93
N LYS A 452 -0.56 -17.61 6.10
CA LYS A 452 0.00 -16.34 5.63
C LYS A 452 -0.63 -15.97 4.29
N GLY A 453 -0.76 -14.67 4.02
CA GLY A 453 -1.49 -14.21 2.83
C GLY A 453 -0.92 -14.66 1.49
N HIS A 454 0.41 -14.88 1.35
CA HIS A 454 0.97 -15.43 0.10
C HIS A 454 0.41 -16.81 -0.28
N MET A 455 -0.13 -17.57 0.68
CA MET A 455 -0.76 -18.87 0.40
C MET A 455 -2.16 -18.72 -0.24
N LEU A 456 -2.75 -17.53 -0.16
CA LEU A 456 -4.08 -17.22 -0.68
C LEU A 456 -4.02 -16.48 -2.03
N ASP A 457 -2.89 -15.87 -2.38
CA ASP A 457 -2.67 -15.11 -3.62
C ASP A 457 -3.09 -15.88 -4.90
N THR A 458 -2.77 -17.17 -4.96
CA THR A 458 -3.13 -18.02 -6.10
C THR A 458 -4.65 -18.10 -6.33
N LEU A 459 -5.48 -17.99 -5.28
CA LEU A 459 -6.94 -18.04 -5.42
C LEU A 459 -7.46 -16.97 -6.37
N ALA A 460 -6.84 -15.79 -6.35
CA ALA A 460 -7.19 -14.66 -7.21
C ALA A 460 -6.60 -14.74 -8.64
N ARG A 461 -5.70 -15.69 -8.90
CA ARG A 461 -5.02 -15.85 -10.21
C ARG A 461 -5.53 -17.01 -11.04
N THR A 462 -6.05 -18.05 -10.38
CA THR A 462 -6.41 -19.32 -11.03
C THR A 462 -7.22 -19.15 -12.32
N SER A 463 -8.27 -18.32 -12.30
CA SER A 463 -9.12 -18.06 -13.47
C SER A 463 -8.40 -17.40 -14.65
N LEU A 464 -7.34 -16.62 -14.42
CA LEU A 464 -6.49 -16.06 -15.47
C LEU A 464 -5.47 -17.09 -15.96
N TRP A 465 -4.80 -17.79 -15.04
CA TRP A 465 -3.76 -18.78 -15.37
C TRP A 465 -4.26 -19.91 -16.25
N ASN A 466 -5.50 -20.33 -16.06
CA ASN A 466 -6.09 -21.42 -16.84
C ASN A 466 -6.22 -21.12 -18.34
N VAL A 467 -6.12 -19.84 -18.73
CA VAL A 467 -6.04 -19.40 -20.13
C VAL A 467 -4.72 -18.73 -20.49
N GLY A 468 -3.71 -18.86 -19.62
CA GLY A 468 -2.37 -18.32 -19.86
C GLY A 468 -2.23 -16.81 -19.64
N LEU A 469 -3.15 -16.18 -18.90
CA LEU A 469 -3.08 -14.76 -18.52
C LEU A 469 -2.59 -14.62 -17.07
N ASP A 470 -2.06 -13.45 -16.69
CA ASP A 470 -1.62 -13.11 -15.32
C ASP A 470 -1.56 -11.58 -15.11
N TYR A 471 -1.21 -11.15 -13.90
CA TYR A 471 -0.94 -9.74 -13.55
C TYR A 471 0.33 -9.60 -12.69
N LEU A 472 1.08 -8.51 -12.92
CA LEU A 472 2.44 -8.31 -12.39
C LEU A 472 2.52 -7.50 -11.08
N HIS A 473 1.51 -7.62 -10.22
CA HIS A 473 1.51 -7.06 -8.86
C HIS A 473 0.97 -8.08 -7.84
N GLY A 474 1.03 -7.74 -6.54
CA GLY A 474 0.42 -8.57 -5.49
C GLY A 474 -1.10 -8.52 -5.56
N THR A 475 -1.79 -9.54 -5.04
CA THR A 475 -3.25 -9.56 -4.96
C THR A 475 -3.82 -8.61 -3.90
N GLY A 476 -3.03 -8.22 -2.90
CA GLY A 476 -3.44 -7.18 -1.95
C GLY A 476 -2.42 -6.88 -0.84
N HIS A 477 -2.71 -5.85 -0.07
CA HIS A 477 -1.88 -5.33 1.02
C HIS A 477 -2.74 -5.01 2.25
N GLY A 478 -2.15 -4.91 3.44
CA GLY A 478 -2.86 -4.38 4.60
C GLY A 478 -3.18 -2.90 4.44
N VAL A 479 -4.22 -2.42 5.14
CA VAL A 479 -4.63 -1.00 5.12
C VAL A 479 -4.74 -0.44 6.54
N GLY A 480 -4.16 0.74 6.77
CA GLY A 480 -4.13 1.41 8.07
C GLY A 480 -5.45 2.08 8.44
N ALA A 481 -5.74 2.18 9.74
CA ALA A 481 -6.92 2.90 10.24
C ALA A 481 -6.60 4.40 10.37
N PHE A 482 -7.06 5.19 9.38
CA PHE A 482 -6.70 6.62 9.26
C PHE A 482 -5.17 6.76 9.26
N LEU A 483 -4.49 5.92 8.49
CA LEU A 483 -3.04 5.83 8.34
C LEU A 483 -2.73 5.49 6.87
N ASN A 484 -1.49 5.10 6.59
CA ASN A 484 -1.06 4.69 5.26
C ASN A 484 -2.03 3.68 4.63
N VAL A 485 -2.33 3.89 3.35
CA VAL A 485 -3.15 2.96 2.55
C VAL A 485 -2.43 1.62 2.37
N HIS A 486 -1.10 1.64 2.18
CA HIS A 486 -0.26 0.45 2.19
C HIS A 486 0.36 0.24 3.58
N GLU A 487 -0.20 -0.70 4.34
CA GLU A 487 0.22 -1.01 5.71
C GLU A 487 0.65 -2.49 5.85
N GLY A 488 1.91 -2.70 6.20
CA GLY A 488 2.39 -4.01 6.62
C GLY A 488 2.04 -4.37 8.08
N PRO A 489 2.30 -5.60 8.54
CA PRO A 489 3.09 -6.63 7.85
C PRO A 489 2.24 -7.69 7.14
N CYS A 490 0.92 -7.62 7.23
CA CYS A 490 0.03 -8.50 6.47
C CYS A 490 -0.08 -8.04 5.01
N GLY A 491 -0.32 -9.00 4.11
CA GLY A 491 -0.41 -8.77 2.68
C GLY A 491 -0.64 -10.10 1.94
N ILE A 492 -1.14 -10.02 0.71
CA ILE A 492 -1.45 -11.15 -0.16
C ILE A 492 -0.67 -10.94 -1.46
N SER A 493 0.44 -11.66 -1.62
CA SER A 493 1.36 -11.46 -2.75
C SER A 493 2.07 -12.76 -3.09
N PRO A 494 2.47 -13.01 -4.34
CA PRO A 494 3.30 -14.17 -4.64
C PRO A 494 4.73 -13.98 -4.11
N ARG A 495 5.10 -12.74 -3.78
CA ARG A 495 6.39 -12.39 -3.18
C ARG A 495 6.38 -12.80 -1.70
N VAL A 496 7.08 -13.88 -1.40
CA VAL A 496 7.27 -14.35 -0.02
C VAL A 496 8.25 -13.44 0.71
N SER A 497 7.81 -12.81 1.80
CA SER A 497 8.70 -12.09 2.71
C SER A 497 9.03 -12.93 3.94
N LEU A 498 10.28 -12.85 4.42
CA LEU A 498 10.68 -13.44 5.70
C LEU A 498 9.95 -12.80 6.89
N THR A 499 9.39 -11.61 6.71
CA THR A 499 8.60 -10.90 7.71
C THR A 499 7.09 -11.11 7.57
N ASP A 500 6.63 -11.96 6.64
CA ASP A 500 5.20 -12.26 6.49
C ASP A 500 4.65 -12.82 7.79
N VAL A 501 3.58 -12.20 8.27
CA VAL A 501 2.82 -12.69 9.44
C VAL A 501 1.62 -13.51 8.98
N PRO A 502 1.16 -14.46 9.80
CA PRO A 502 -0.15 -15.06 9.60
C PRO A 502 -1.27 -14.02 9.62
N LEU A 503 -2.33 -14.27 8.86
CA LEU A 503 -3.55 -13.48 8.95
C LEU A 503 -4.27 -13.77 10.27
N GLU A 504 -4.78 -12.72 10.91
CA GLU A 504 -5.49 -12.76 12.18
C GLU A 504 -6.80 -11.97 12.09
N GLU A 505 -7.79 -12.37 12.88
CA GLU A 505 -9.06 -11.65 13.01
C GLU A 505 -8.80 -10.18 13.37
N GLY A 506 -9.47 -9.26 12.68
CA GLY A 506 -9.29 -7.81 12.86
C GLY A 506 -8.30 -7.17 11.88
N MET A 507 -7.54 -7.95 11.10
CA MET A 507 -6.74 -7.38 10.00
C MET A 507 -7.65 -6.94 8.84
N ILE A 508 -7.31 -5.83 8.18
CA ILE A 508 -7.98 -5.32 6.98
C ILE A 508 -6.97 -5.32 5.83
N LEU A 509 -7.34 -5.92 4.70
CA LEU A 509 -6.50 -6.03 3.51
C LEU A 509 -7.27 -5.67 2.23
N SER A 510 -6.59 -5.22 1.19
CA SER A 510 -7.14 -5.19 -0.16
C SER A 510 -7.23 -6.59 -0.78
N ASP A 511 -8.17 -6.75 -1.69
CA ASP A 511 -8.36 -7.85 -2.63
C ASP A 511 -8.57 -7.22 -4.01
N GLU A 512 -7.50 -7.12 -4.79
CA GLU A 512 -7.37 -6.26 -5.98
C GLU A 512 -6.78 -6.98 -7.20
N PRO A 513 -7.24 -8.17 -7.61
CA PRO A 513 -6.73 -8.80 -8.84
C PRO A 513 -6.94 -7.90 -10.06
N GLY A 514 -6.10 -8.10 -11.07
CA GLY A 514 -6.20 -7.36 -12.32
C GLY A 514 -5.76 -8.14 -13.56
N TYR A 515 -5.84 -7.49 -14.71
CA TYR A 515 -5.29 -7.92 -15.98
C TYR A 515 -5.00 -6.68 -16.84
N TYR A 516 -3.85 -6.65 -17.51
CA TYR A 516 -3.38 -5.49 -18.24
C TYR A 516 -2.94 -5.91 -19.64
N GLU A 517 -3.65 -5.46 -20.66
CA GLU A 517 -3.36 -5.72 -22.07
C GLU A 517 -2.61 -4.52 -22.65
N ASP A 518 -1.29 -4.67 -22.78
CA ASP A 518 -0.39 -3.60 -23.22
C ASP A 518 -0.91 -2.87 -24.47
N GLY A 519 -1.03 -1.54 -24.35
CA GLY A 519 -1.47 -0.67 -25.44
C GLY A 519 -2.97 -0.75 -25.77
N LYS A 520 -3.80 -1.47 -24.99
CA LYS A 520 -5.24 -1.57 -25.25
C LYS A 520 -6.11 -1.20 -24.06
N PHE A 521 -6.03 -1.92 -22.94
CA PHE A 521 -6.88 -1.70 -21.77
C PHE A 521 -6.30 -2.36 -20.52
N GLY A 522 -6.80 -1.99 -19.34
CA GLY A 522 -6.58 -2.74 -18.12
C GLY A 522 -7.87 -2.90 -17.33
N VAL A 523 -7.89 -3.94 -16.52
CA VAL A 523 -8.97 -4.24 -15.58
C VAL A 523 -8.38 -4.48 -14.22
N ARG A 524 -8.94 -3.83 -13.20
CA ARG A 524 -8.72 -4.15 -11.80
C ARG A 524 -10.05 -4.01 -11.06
N ILE A 525 -10.31 -4.94 -10.15
CA ILE A 525 -11.49 -4.96 -9.29
C ILE A 525 -10.99 -5.10 -7.87
N GLU A 526 -11.20 -4.07 -7.07
CA GLU A 526 -10.62 -4.00 -5.75
C GLU A 526 -11.64 -3.71 -4.67
N ASN A 527 -11.53 -4.46 -3.57
CA ASN A 527 -12.26 -4.20 -2.35
C ASN A 527 -11.33 -4.32 -1.15
N LEU A 528 -11.65 -3.61 -0.07
CA LEU A 528 -11.10 -3.91 1.24
C LEU A 528 -11.93 -4.96 1.95
N ALA A 529 -11.24 -5.86 2.63
CA ALA A 529 -11.81 -7.00 3.33
C ALA A 529 -11.25 -7.11 4.76
N LEU A 530 -12.14 -7.30 5.72
CA LEU A 530 -11.84 -7.57 7.13
C LEU A 530 -11.71 -9.08 7.34
N VAL A 531 -10.62 -9.52 7.97
CA VAL A 531 -10.45 -10.91 8.41
C VAL A 531 -11.34 -11.15 9.63
N LYS A 532 -12.20 -12.17 9.55
CA LYS A 532 -13.12 -12.61 10.61
C LYS A 532 -12.96 -14.10 10.90
N LYS A 533 -13.41 -14.53 12.07
CA LYS A 533 -13.62 -15.97 12.32
C LYS A 533 -14.67 -16.53 11.37
N ALA A 534 -14.41 -17.75 10.88
CA ALA A 534 -15.37 -18.50 10.09
C ALA A 534 -16.05 -19.57 10.95
N ASP A 535 -17.37 -19.65 10.88
CA ASP A 535 -18.13 -20.74 11.46
C ASP A 535 -18.10 -21.94 10.52
N THR A 536 -17.33 -22.96 10.90
CA THR A 536 -17.11 -24.16 10.09
C THR A 536 -17.74 -25.39 10.72
N GLN A 537 -18.29 -26.30 9.90
CA GLN A 537 -18.88 -27.58 10.35
C GLN A 537 -17.91 -28.40 11.22
N HIS A 538 -16.62 -28.34 10.92
CA HIS A 538 -15.58 -29.07 11.61
C HIS A 538 -14.45 -28.15 11.99
N ASN A 539 -13.86 -28.38 13.16
CA ASN A 539 -12.67 -27.66 13.60
C ASN A 539 -11.47 -28.61 13.68
N PHE A 540 -10.71 -28.70 12.58
CA PHE A 540 -9.56 -29.61 12.50
C PHE A 540 -8.54 -29.30 13.60
N LYS A 541 -8.37 -30.26 14.54
CA LYS A 541 -7.48 -30.14 15.70
C LYS A 541 -7.72 -28.88 16.55
N ASN A 542 -8.96 -28.39 16.64
CA ASN A 542 -9.31 -27.16 17.34
C ASN A 542 -8.51 -25.93 16.88
N LYS A 543 -8.06 -25.92 15.62
CA LYS A 543 -7.18 -24.88 15.07
C LYS A 543 -7.89 -23.54 14.87
N GLY A 544 -9.21 -23.56 14.62
CA GLY A 544 -9.98 -22.38 14.21
C GLY A 544 -9.77 -22.04 12.74
N PHE A 545 -10.78 -21.39 12.16
CA PHE A 545 -10.80 -20.96 10.77
C PHE A 545 -11.18 -19.49 10.67
N LEU A 546 -10.71 -18.86 9.61
CA LEU A 546 -10.90 -17.48 9.26
C LEU A 546 -11.55 -17.39 7.88
N THR A 547 -12.23 -16.28 7.63
CA THR A 547 -12.82 -15.87 6.36
C THR A 547 -12.62 -14.37 6.21
N PHE A 548 -12.95 -13.85 5.04
CA PHE A 548 -13.03 -12.42 4.79
C PHE A 548 -14.47 -11.93 4.85
N GLU A 549 -14.61 -10.64 5.18
CA GLU A 549 -15.83 -9.87 5.01
C GLU A 549 -15.49 -8.58 4.25
N THR A 550 -16.10 -8.40 3.09
CA THR A 550 -15.95 -7.20 2.29
C THR A 550 -16.55 -5.98 3.00
N ILE A 551 -15.76 -4.91 3.14
CA ILE A 551 -16.20 -3.64 3.75
C ILE A 551 -16.36 -2.51 2.72
N THR A 552 -15.84 -2.67 1.50
CA THR A 552 -16.10 -1.77 0.36
C THR A 552 -17.52 -2.00 -0.18
N LEU A 553 -18.33 -0.95 -0.25
CA LEU A 553 -19.75 -1.01 -0.64
C LEU A 553 -20.02 -0.29 -1.98
N VAL A 554 -19.26 -0.60 -3.02
CA VAL A 554 -19.36 0.06 -4.32
C VAL A 554 -19.80 -0.95 -5.38
N PRO A 555 -20.90 -0.73 -6.11
CA PRO A 555 -21.39 -1.68 -7.10
C PRO A 555 -20.34 -2.11 -8.12
N ILE A 556 -20.40 -3.37 -8.53
CA ILE A 556 -19.62 -3.94 -9.65
C ILE A 556 -20.48 -3.90 -10.90
N GLN A 557 -19.94 -3.41 -12.01
CA GLN A 557 -20.72 -3.15 -13.21
C GLN A 557 -21.17 -4.45 -13.91
N ASN A 558 -22.48 -4.66 -14.03
CA ASN A 558 -23.05 -5.88 -14.57
C ASN A 558 -22.79 -6.10 -16.08
N LYS A 559 -22.66 -5.03 -16.88
CA LYS A 559 -22.51 -5.13 -18.34
C LYS A 559 -21.19 -5.75 -18.82
N MET A 560 -20.18 -5.75 -17.95
CA MET A 560 -18.83 -6.29 -18.22
C MET A 560 -18.71 -7.77 -17.85
N ILE A 561 -19.70 -8.33 -17.17
CA ILE A 561 -19.69 -9.71 -16.71
C ILE A 561 -20.14 -10.60 -17.88
N VAL A 562 -19.37 -11.65 -18.17
CA VAL A 562 -19.77 -12.77 -19.02
C VAL A 562 -20.25 -13.89 -18.11
N PRO A 563 -21.57 -14.07 -17.89
CA PRO A 563 -22.06 -15.09 -16.97
C PRO A 563 -21.49 -16.48 -17.27
N SER A 564 -21.28 -16.82 -18.54
CA SER A 564 -20.78 -18.15 -18.96
C SER A 564 -19.36 -18.51 -18.48
N LEU A 565 -18.56 -17.56 -18.01
CA LEU A 565 -17.21 -17.83 -17.48
C LEU A 565 -17.22 -18.13 -15.96
N LEU A 566 -18.34 -17.89 -15.27
CA LEU A 566 -18.48 -18.07 -13.82
C LEU A 566 -18.92 -19.52 -13.46
N THR A 567 -18.22 -20.55 -13.97
CA THR A 567 -18.48 -21.97 -13.63
C THR A 567 -17.26 -22.71 -13.11
N GLU A 568 -17.47 -23.85 -12.44
CA GLU A 568 -16.42 -24.80 -12.04
C GLU A 568 -15.81 -25.60 -13.21
N LYS A 569 -16.48 -25.68 -14.37
CA LYS A 569 -16.00 -26.47 -15.52
C LYS A 569 -15.42 -25.57 -16.60
N GLU A 570 -14.14 -25.33 -16.48
CA GLU A 570 -13.36 -25.04 -17.67
C GLU A 570 -13.48 -26.22 -18.64
N PRO A 571 -13.70 -25.98 -19.95
CA PRO A 571 -13.67 -27.04 -20.93
C PRO A 571 -12.23 -27.53 -21.06
N ARG A 572 -11.82 -28.44 -20.18
CA ARG A 572 -10.75 -29.37 -20.49
C ARG A 572 -11.24 -30.15 -21.71
N LYS A 573 -10.76 -29.78 -22.90
CA LYS A 573 -10.61 -30.77 -23.97
C LYS A 573 -9.56 -31.78 -23.48
N CYS A 574 -10.00 -32.71 -22.63
CA CYS A 574 -9.25 -33.92 -22.37
C CYS A 574 -9.22 -34.69 -23.69
N LEU A 575 -8.03 -34.75 -24.28
CA LEU A 575 -7.67 -35.83 -25.18
C LEU A 575 -7.70 -37.12 -24.35
N GLY A 576 -8.65 -38.01 -24.66
CA GLY A 576 -8.60 -39.43 -24.29
C GLY A 576 -9.26 -39.78 -22.95
N ASP A 577 -10.11 -40.80 -23.01
CA ASP A 577 -10.95 -41.34 -21.96
C ASP A 577 -10.20 -41.89 -20.73
N MET A 578 -10.80 -41.68 -19.55
CA MET A 578 -11.22 -42.72 -18.57
C MET A 578 -11.31 -42.14 -17.14
N CYS A 579 -12.53 -41.98 -16.62
CA CYS A 579 -12.94 -42.56 -15.32
C CYS A 579 -14.47 -42.39 -15.08
N PRO A 580 -15.24 -43.46 -14.81
CA PRO A 580 -16.66 -43.38 -14.46
C PRO A 580 -16.88 -43.29 -12.94
N ASP A 581 -18.02 -42.69 -12.56
CA ASP A 581 -18.68 -42.71 -11.25
C ASP A 581 -17.87 -42.42 -9.97
N LEU A 582 -18.10 -41.22 -9.41
CA LEU A 582 -17.90 -40.94 -7.99
C LEU A 582 -19.26 -40.86 -7.29
N THR A 583 -19.74 -42.02 -6.84
CA THR A 583 -20.74 -42.14 -5.78
C THR A 583 -20.02 -42.44 -4.46
N SER A 584 -19.73 -41.42 -3.63
CA SER A 584 -19.30 -41.67 -2.26
C SER A 584 -19.90 -40.67 -1.26
N ASN A 585 -20.84 -41.17 -0.45
CA ASN A 585 -21.34 -40.57 0.79
C ASN A 585 -20.60 -41.26 1.95
N PHE A 586 -19.77 -40.53 2.70
CA PHE A 586 -19.08 -41.09 3.85
C PHE A 586 -19.96 -41.08 5.10
N LYS A 587 -20.40 -42.27 5.54
CA LYS A 587 -21.00 -42.55 6.85
C LYS A 587 -22.38 -41.94 7.16
N ASN A 588 -23.22 -41.62 6.18
CA ASN A 588 -24.58 -41.12 6.43
C ASN A 588 -24.63 -39.92 7.40
N LYS A 589 -23.58 -39.09 7.39
CA LYS A 589 -23.49 -37.84 8.13
C LYS A 589 -23.32 -36.74 7.09
N GLY A 590 -24.41 -36.06 6.78
CA GLY A 590 -24.52 -35.10 5.69
C GLY A 590 -23.53 -33.92 5.74
N PHE A 591 -23.63 -33.08 4.71
CA PHE A 591 -22.82 -31.88 4.48
C PHE A 591 -23.62 -30.61 4.84
N LEU A 592 -22.92 -29.51 5.16
CA LEU A 592 -23.51 -28.19 5.37
C LEU A 592 -23.24 -27.23 4.19
N THR A 593 -24.17 -26.29 3.97
CA THR A 593 -24.12 -25.16 3.02
C THR A 593 -24.85 -23.95 3.64
N PHE A 594 -24.92 -22.82 2.94
CA PHE A 594 -25.60 -21.58 3.39
C PHE A 594 -27.13 -21.74 3.57
N GLU A 595 -27.78 -20.81 4.30
CA GLU A 595 -29.24 -20.74 4.51
C GLU A 595 -29.82 -19.41 3.98
N THR A 596 -30.87 -19.51 3.15
CA THR A 596 -31.63 -18.41 2.53
C THR A 596 -32.93 -18.13 3.33
N ILE A 597 -33.30 -16.85 3.58
CA ILE A 597 -34.44 -16.49 4.46
C ILE A 597 -35.69 -15.89 3.75
N THR A 598 -35.75 -15.67 2.43
CA THR A 598 -37.06 -15.47 1.73
C THR A 598 -37.04 -15.91 0.27
N LEU A 599 -38.13 -16.59 -0.13
CA LEU A 599 -38.38 -17.24 -1.42
C LEU A 599 -39.59 -16.60 -2.12
N VAL A 600 -39.40 -15.99 -3.29
CA VAL A 600 -40.44 -15.79 -4.32
C VAL A 600 -39.77 -15.75 -5.71
N PRO A 601 -40.38 -16.30 -6.78
CA PRO A 601 -39.69 -16.55 -8.06
C PRO A 601 -39.42 -15.27 -8.86
N ILE A 602 -38.32 -15.24 -9.60
CA ILE A 602 -38.00 -14.18 -10.57
C ILE A 602 -37.84 -14.77 -11.97
N GLN A 603 -38.24 -13.95 -12.94
CA GLN A 603 -38.68 -14.27 -14.28
C GLN A 603 -37.56 -14.33 -15.33
N ASN A 604 -37.73 -15.28 -16.25
CA ASN A 604 -36.68 -16.06 -16.91
C ASN A 604 -36.16 -15.50 -18.25
N LYS A 605 -36.34 -14.20 -18.56
CA LYS A 605 -36.33 -13.79 -19.97
C LYS A 605 -34.95 -13.55 -20.61
N MET A 606 -33.83 -13.66 -19.90
CA MET A 606 -32.48 -13.53 -20.50
C MET A 606 -31.43 -14.46 -19.88
N ILE A 607 -31.84 -15.65 -19.43
CA ILE A 607 -30.98 -16.63 -18.75
C ILE A 607 -30.52 -17.71 -19.75
N VAL A 608 -29.22 -18.04 -19.78
CA VAL A 608 -28.72 -19.33 -20.33
C VAL A 608 -28.24 -20.19 -19.17
N PRO A 609 -29.12 -21.05 -18.59
CA PRO A 609 -28.95 -21.66 -17.26
C PRO A 609 -27.82 -22.68 -17.11
N SER A 610 -27.11 -23.04 -18.18
CA SER A 610 -26.18 -24.17 -18.15
C SER A 610 -24.80 -23.85 -17.58
N LEU A 611 -24.49 -22.57 -17.28
CA LEU A 611 -23.09 -22.13 -17.10
C LEU A 611 -22.89 -21.07 -15.99
N LEU A 612 -23.45 -21.28 -14.80
CA LEU A 612 -23.10 -20.53 -13.58
C LEU A 612 -22.90 -21.51 -12.41
N THR A 613 -22.04 -21.18 -11.42
CA THR A 613 -22.28 -21.69 -10.07
C THR A 613 -23.30 -20.79 -9.39
N GLU A 614 -24.26 -21.41 -8.72
CA GLU A 614 -25.26 -20.68 -7.92
C GLU A 614 -24.58 -19.80 -6.85
N LYS A 615 -23.41 -20.23 -6.34
CA LYS A 615 -22.65 -19.53 -5.31
C LYS A 615 -22.10 -18.18 -5.78
N GLU A 616 -21.51 -18.08 -6.97
CA GLU A 616 -20.91 -16.83 -7.45
C GLU A 616 -21.97 -15.79 -7.81
N ILE A 617 -23.09 -16.20 -8.44
CA ILE A 617 -24.23 -15.30 -8.69
C ILE A 617 -24.79 -14.77 -7.38
N ASN A 618 -25.07 -15.69 -6.44
CA ASN A 618 -25.65 -15.32 -5.15
C ASN A 618 -24.75 -14.34 -4.43
N TRP A 619 -23.44 -14.54 -4.43
CA TRP A 619 -22.51 -13.58 -3.84
C TRP A 619 -22.62 -12.19 -4.48
N ILE A 620 -22.68 -12.07 -5.82
CA ILE A 620 -22.81 -10.77 -6.50
C ILE A 620 -24.15 -10.11 -6.12
N ASN A 621 -25.25 -10.86 -6.15
CA ASN A 621 -26.58 -10.36 -5.83
C ASN A 621 -26.70 -9.95 -4.36
N ASP A 622 -26.11 -10.72 -3.44
CA ASP A 622 -26.06 -10.41 -2.01
C ASP A 622 -25.22 -9.16 -1.76
N TYR A 623 -24.06 -9.05 -2.41
CA TYR A 623 -23.21 -7.86 -2.35
C TYR A 623 -23.93 -6.61 -2.86
N HIS A 624 -24.60 -6.71 -4.02
CA HIS A 624 -25.41 -5.62 -4.57
C HIS A 624 -26.59 -5.26 -3.67
N THR A 625 -27.21 -6.25 -3.03
CA THR A 625 -28.28 -6.02 -2.04
C THR A 625 -27.76 -5.25 -0.84
N GLN A 626 -26.61 -5.64 -0.30
CA GLN A 626 -25.97 -4.91 0.78
C GLN A 626 -25.62 -3.47 0.38
N CYS A 627 -25.12 -3.25 -0.84
CA CYS A 627 -24.88 -1.90 -1.37
C CYS A 627 -26.17 -1.07 -1.41
N ARG A 628 -27.30 -1.63 -1.89
CA ARG A 628 -28.60 -0.93 -1.90
C ARG A 628 -29.07 -0.57 -0.50
N ASP A 629 -28.95 -1.50 0.43
CA ASP A 629 -29.50 -1.34 1.78
C ASP A 629 -28.69 -0.33 2.58
N GLU A 630 -27.36 -0.45 2.57
CA GLU A 630 -26.48 0.44 3.36
C GLU A 630 -26.25 1.78 2.66
N VAL A 631 -25.70 1.76 1.44
CA VAL A 631 -25.34 2.98 0.71
C VAL A 631 -26.58 3.68 0.18
N GLY A 632 -27.60 2.94 -0.27
CA GLY A 632 -28.87 3.53 -0.70
C GLY A 632 -29.59 4.25 0.44
N ALA A 633 -29.57 3.73 1.66
CA ALA A 633 -30.09 4.43 2.84
C ALA A 633 -29.32 5.72 3.11
N GLU A 634 -27.99 5.69 3.00
CA GLU A 634 -27.14 6.86 3.22
C GLU A 634 -27.30 7.92 2.12
N LEU A 635 -27.36 7.53 0.85
CA LEU A 635 -27.69 8.41 -0.29
C LEU A 635 -29.04 9.10 -0.09
N LYS A 636 -30.05 8.36 0.37
CA LYS A 636 -31.37 8.91 0.70
C LYS A 636 -31.27 9.91 1.85
N ARG A 637 -30.53 9.60 2.92
CA ARG A 637 -30.30 10.48 4.08
C ARG A 637 -29.61 11.78 3.68
N GLN A 638 -28.64 11.73 2.78
CA GLN A 638 -27.92 12.89 2.26
C GLN A 638 -28.69 13.64 1.14
N GLY A 639 -29.88 13.18 0.74
CA GLY A 639 -30.69 13.82 -0.30
C GLY A 639 -30.19 13.62 -1.74
N LYS A 640 -29.31 12.64 -1.98
CA LYS A 640 -28.64 12.38 -3.26
C LYS A 640 -29.51 11.53 -4.19
N GLN A 641 -30.62 12.09 -4.65
CA GLN A 641 -31.67 11.34 -5.36
C GLN A 641 -31.23 10.75 -6.71
N GLU A 642 -30.37 11.44 -7.47
CA GLU A 642 -29.88 10.93 -8.76
C GLU A 642 -28.96 9.73 -8.58
N ALA A 643 -27.98 9.85 -7.69
CA ALA A 643 -27.09 8.76 -7.32
C ALA A 643 -27.84 7.58 -6.69
N LEU A 644 -28.91 7.82 -5.93
CA LEU A 644 -29.78 6.76 -5.41
C LEU A 644 -30.50 6.01 -6.55
N LYS A 645 -31.04 6.72 -7.54
CA LYS A 645 -31.66 6.08 -8.71
C LYS A 645 -30.64 5.26 -9.50
N TRP A 646 -29.43 5.80 -9.68
CA TRP A 646 -28.32 5.09 -10.31
C TRP A 646 -27.94 3.82 -9.53
N MET A 647 -27.77 3.92 -8.20
CA MET A 647 -27.50 2.77 -7.32
C MET A 647 -28.54 1.67 -7.53
N MET A 648 -29.84 2.02 -7.49
CA MET A 648 -30.92 1.05 -7.66
C MET A 648 -30.92 0.39 -9.05
N LYS A 649 -30.50 1.10 -10.10
CA LYS A 649 -30.36 0.58 -11.46
C LYS A 649 -29.17 -0.39 -11.56
N GLU A 650 -28.00 0.00 -11.07
CA GLU A 650 -26.76 -0.77 -11.24
C GLU A 650 -26.63 -1.99 -10.32
N THR A 651 -27.49 -2.08 -9.32
CA THR A 651 -27.53 -3.21 -8.38
C THR A 651 -28.69 -4.17 -8.65
N GLN A 652 -29.39 -4.07 -9.77
CA GLN A 652 -30.41 -5.07 -10.10
C GLN A 652 -29.79 -6.48 -10.15
N PRO A 653 -30.47 -7.50 -9.62
CA PRO A 653 -29.92 -8.85 -9.57
C PRO A 653 -29.63 -9.38 -10.97
N ILE A 654 -28.55 -10.16 -11.09
CA ILE A 654 -28.16 -10.89 -12.29
C ILE A 654 -28.42 -12.39 -12.10
N GLY A 655 -28.55 -13.13 -13.21
CA GLY A 655 -28.79 -14.58 -13.19
C GLY A 655 -30.17 -14.93 -13.69
#